data_AF-A0A1Q3S8C6-F1
#
_entry.id   AF-A0A1Q3S8C6-F1
#
_cell.length_a   1.000
_cell.length_b   1.000
_cell.length_c   1.000
_cell.angle_alpha   90.00
_cell.angle_beta   90.00
_cell.angle_gamma   90.00
#
_symmetry.space_group_name_H-M   'P 1'
#
loop_
_entity.id
_entity.type
_entity.pdbx_description
1 polymer ?
#
loop_
_entity_poly.entity_id
_entity_poly.type
_entity_poly.pdbx_seq_one_letter_code
_entity_poly.pdbx_strand_id
1 'polypeptide(L)'
;MKKQLQLALLLLFSFSAGFSQSKNLWKAVDGNQLASSKKVNRSSFPRSYALYQLDLTTLKNNLAGAPVRGVFQGKSNLIIELPNADGILEHYRVMETPIMEPALAAKYPMIKSYAAQGIEDPTAVARFSVTQFGLHSMTMSGEKSTVYIDPYTEDRQHYIVYSRQSLNKENEDFTCLTDAGIKLPSLTNDKIVSPESALNTDDKKLRTYRLAQSCTAEYGNIFAGTGTDAQKKANIQAQMAITMTRVNGVYEKDLAITLVFIANNDLLIYFGSTTSDPWNGEYNVQTGVTIDANVGFGSYDIGHNFNTSGGGNAGCIGCVCSTNSNPNSGNHKGTGMTGRSNPTGDAFDIDYVAHEMGHQFGGYHVQSSSGCRSGSGLTEVEPGSGSSIMGYAGICAANVQANSDDYFAYVNIRDILNNVKSGVSSSCAQITNITNNPPTADAGRDYVIPKSTAFMLTGSGTDADGDALTYTWEQNDPQNPNTTAAPTPTRANGPMFRSVKGTGSPVRYMPSLNTVLAGNTANTWEVCPSIGRTLNFSLTVRDNKAGGGQTASDLMKVTVNGTAGPFLVSVPNTNVSWQAGTNQTVTWDVAGTTANGVNTAYVDIYLSTNGGTSFPTLLASKVPNDGSEIITVPNTPGTQNRIMVKGYDNIFYDLSNTNFTITAPGSTHTAAFNGVSGEQNKTICTGSNIAYSIAYTALGGFSGSTTFSVAGNPPGTTVAFSPASINANGTVTMTVSNTTAATPGFYTLAVTATSGATTKNVNYYLNLLNSNFGTMTLTAPANLAVGQNTSLNLTWTANSNATSYDVQVATDNAFTNIVNTGNTTTASYTVSGLAEATNYFWRVQPKNDACIGTYSSPFRFTTGQITCTTNASANVPLTISTTGAPTINSTLNIPSGGVISDVNITMNVTHTWINDLTATLISPTGTQVQLYSRPCSNADIQNIVATFDDAGTTVVCGTNPGISGTVMPTQTLSSFNGQNSTGTWTLRISDAFNEDGGVLNNWSLNICTISPLGTTESKLNNFVIYPNPNNGSFQVQFNPDASNTIEVHVFDISGRQIFKKDFQGTNLFNESINLQNTQSGIYLVTVKNGDRQETQKIIIR
;
A
#
# COMPACT_ATOMS: atom_id res chain seq x y z
N MET A 1 67.93 -33.55 26.29
CA MET A 1 66.84 -34.29 26.97
C MET A 1 66.38 -33.53 28.21
N LYS A 2 65.42 -32.60 28.06
CA LYS A 2 64.70 -31.92 29.17
C LYS A 2 63.46 -31.14 28.66
N LYS A 3 62.90 -31.55 27.51
CA LYS A 3 61.70 -30.93 26.90
C LYS A 3 60.59 -31.92 26.52
N GLN A 4 60.74 -33.21 26.84
CA GLN A 4 59.74 -34.23 26.51
C GLN A 4 58.93 -34.75 27.71
N LEU A 5 59.20 -34.29 28.94
CA LEU A 5 58.45 -34.72 30.13
C LEU A 5 57.29 -33.79 30.53
N GLN A 6 57.22 -32.57 29.98
CA GLN A 6 56.13 -31.62 30.27
C GLN A 6 54.96 -31.72 29.27
N LEU A 7 55.16 -32.36 28.11
CA LEU A 7 54.09 -32.55 27.13
C LEU A 7 53.21 -33.77 27.44
N ALA A 8 53.75 -34.77 28.15
CA ALA A 8 52.99 -35.96 28.54
C ALA A 8 52.05 -35.74 29.74
N LEU A 9 52.33 -34.76 30.60
CA LEU A 9 51.45 -34.44 31.75
C LEU A 9 50.31 -33.47 31.39
N LEU A 10 50.45 -32.69 30.31
CA LEU A 10 49.37 -31.83 29.79
C LEU A 10 48.38 -32.57 28.87
N LEU A 11 48.75 -33.74 28.35
CA LEU A 11 47.88 -34.57 27.50
C LEU A 11 46.99 -35.55 28.28
N LEU A 12 47.25 -35.73 29.58
CA LEU A 12 46.45 -36.61 30.47
C LEU A 12 45.36 -35.88 31.28
N PHE A 13 45.30 -34.53 31.22
CA PHE A 13 44.22 -33.73 31.81
C PHE A 13 43.18 -33.23 30.79
N SER A 14 43.31 -33.58 29.51
CA SER A 14 42.45 -33.04 28.43
C SER A 14 41.32 -33.98 27.99
N PHE A 15 41.12 -35.13 28.66
CA PHE A 15 40.07 -36.10 28.32
C PHE A 15 39.07 -36.40 29.46
N SER A 16 38.93 -35.46 30.40
CA SER A 16 37.81 -35.47 31.36
C SER A 16 37.20 -34.07 31.48
N ALA A 17 36.97 -33.41 30.33
CA ALA A 17 35.81 -32.52 30.24
C ALA A 17 34.60 -33.44 30.36
N GLY A 18 34.06 -33.52 31.58
CA GLY A 18 32.81 -34.23 31.83
C GLY A 18 31.78 -33.72 30.84
N PHE A 19 31.31 -34.61 29.96
CA PHE A 19 29.91 -34.64 29.61
C PHE A 19 29.16 -34.80 30.94
N SER A 20 28.92 -33.68 31.64
CA SER A 20 27.85 -33.63 32.61
C SER A 20 26.62 -34.00 31.79
N GLN A 21 26.13 -35.22 32.00
CA GLN A 21 24.87 -35.67 31.47
C GLN A 21 23.86 -34.57 31.75
N SER A 22 23.46 -33.82 30.72
CA SER A 22 22.30 -32.95 30.82
C SER A 22 21.16 -33.88 31.20
N LYS A 23 20.74 -33.83 32.47
CA LYS A 23 19.48 -34.48 32.85
C LYS A 23 18.43 -33.88 31.92
N ASN A 24 17.85 -34.72 31.06
CA ASN A 24 16.80 -34.29 30.15
C ASN A 24 15.72 -33.60 30.97
N LEU A 25 15.51 -32.31 30.71
CA LEU A 25 14.57 -31.48 31.46
C LEU A 25 13.14 -32.01 31.33
N TRP A 26 12.85 -32.56 30.15
CA TRP A 26 11.58 -33.13 29.75
C TRP A 26 11.70 -34.64 29.57
N LYS A 27 10.72 -35.38 30.09
CA LYS A 27 10.59 -36.83 29.88
C LYS A 27 9.16 -37.15 29.47
N ALA A 28 8.94 -37.74 28.29
CA ALA A 28 7.61 -38.16 27.86
C ALA A 28 7.03 -39.24 28.80
N VAL A 29 5.72 -39.17 29.07
CA VAL A 29 5.01 -40.07 29.99
C VAL A 29 3.72 -40.57 29.34
N ASP A 30 3.38 -41.84 29.58
CA ASP A 30 2.13 -42.44 29.11
C ASP A 30 0.95 -42.07 30.05
N GLY A 31 -0.19 -41.70 29.49
CA GLY A 31 -1.37 -41.28 30.27
C GLY A 31 -1.89 -42.34 31.25
N ASN A 32 -1.68 -43.62 30.98
CA ASN A 32 -2.07 -44.72 31.88
C ASN A 32 -1.26 -44.69 33.19
N GLN A 33 -0.01 -44.22 33.14
CA GLN A 33 0.84 -44.08 34.34
C GLN A 33 0.33 -42.98 35.28
N LEU A 34 -0.51 -42.07 34.78
CA LEU A 34 -1.07 -40.94 35.52
C LEU A 34 -2.56 -41.10 35.82
N ALA A 35 -3.14 -42.28 35.56
CA ALA A 35 -4.57 -42.52 35.74
C ALA A 35 -5.03 -42.31 37.19
N SER A 36 -4.19 -42.66 38.18
CA SER A 36 -4.46 -42.47 39.61
C SER A 36 -4.07 -41.09 40.15
N SER A 37 -3.41 -40.25 39.35
CA SER A 37 -2.97 -38.92 39.77
C SER A 37 -4.13 -37.94 39.74
N LYS A 38 -4.19 -37.03 40.72
CA LYS A 38 -5.17 -35.92 40.69
C LYS A 38 -4.79 -34.94 39.58
N LYS A 39 -5.78 -34.61 38.75
CA LYS A 39 -5.61 -33.77 37.56
C LYS A 39 -6.04 -32.35 37.85
N VAL A 40 -5.38 -31.38 37.23
CA VAL A 40 -5.82 -29.98 37.27
C VAL A 40 -7.17 -29.84 36.57
N ASN A 41 -8.07 -29.03 37.14
CA ASN A 41 -9.36 -28.74 36.52
C ASN A 41 -9.17 -27.86 35.27
N ARG A 42 -9.83 -28.19 34.17
CA ARG A 42 -9.71 -27.49 32.87
C ARG A 42 -11.08 -27.37 32.22
N SER A 43 -11.32 -26.23 31.57
CA SER A 43 -12.56 -25.92 30.82
C SER A 43 -12.68 -26.77 29.57
N SER A 44 -11.63 -26.80 28.75
CA SER A 44 -11.51 -27.67 27.58
C SER A 44 -10.42 -28.70 27.74
N PHE A 45 -10.74 -29.91 27.29
CA PHE A 45 -9.77 -30.96 27.08
C PHE A 45 -9.47 -31.11 25.58
N PRO A 46 -8.20 -31.05 25.15
CA PRO A 46 -7.85 -31.15 23.74
C PRO A 46 -8.11 -32.57 23.20
N ARG A 47 -8.52 -32.65 21.93
CA ARG A 47 -8.72 -33.93 21.21
C ARG A 47 -7.42 -34.73 21.04
N SER A 48 -6.29 -34.03 20.95
CA SER A 48 -4.96 -34.62 20.81
C SER A 48 -3.96 -33.81 21.64
N TYR A 49 -3.10 -34.51 22.39
CA TYR A 49 -2.10 -33.93 23.29
C TYR A 49 -0.99 -34.95 23.62
N ALA A 50 0.15 -34.42 24.07
CA ALA A 50 1.25 -35.19 24.63
C ALA A 50 1.44 -34.88 26.13
N LEU A 51 1.99 -35.83 26.88
CA LEU A 51 2.24 -35.69 28.32
C LEU A 51 3.72 -35.82 28.63
N TYR A 52 4.22 -34.93 29.48
CA TYR A 52 5.61 -34.90 29.89
C TYR A 52 5.75 -34.70 31.39
N GLN A 53 6.77 -35.33 31.98
CA GLN A 53 7.32 -34.96 33.27
C GLN A 53 8.38 -33.86 33.08
N LEU A 54 8.36 -32.84 33.93
CA LEU A 54 9.30 -31.70 33.91
C LEU A 54 10.08 -31.61 35.22
N ASP A 55 11.41 -31.52 35.16
CA ASP A 55 12.23 -31.11 36.30
C ASP A 55 12.15 -29.58 36.49
N LEU A 56 11.05 -29.13 37.12
CA LEU A 56 10.76 -27.71 37.31
C LEU A 56 11.83 -26.99 38.14
N THR A 57 12.49 -27.68 39.07
CA THR A 57 13.55 -27.10 39.90
C THR A 57 14.76 -26.75 39.06
N THR A 58 15.19 -27.67 38.19
CA THR A 58 16.28 -27.43 37.24
C THR A 58 15.92 -26.31 36.26
N LEU A 59 14.68 -26.27 35.73
CA LEU A 59 14.23 -25.16 34.88
C LEU A 59 14.33 -23.80 35.61
N LYS A 60 13.85 -23.70 36.85
CA LYS A 60 13.93 -22.46 37.64
C LYS A 60 15.37 -22.00 37.87
N ASN A 61 16.28 -22.93 38.16
CA ASN A 61 17.70 -22.62 38.34
C ASN A 61 18.34 -22.09 37.04
N ASN A 62 17.98 -22.69 35.89
CA ASN A 62 18.46 -22.21 34.59
C ASN A 62 17.94 -20.81 34.27
N LEU A 63 16.66 -20.54 34.56
CA LEU A 63 16.03 -19.25 34.31
C LEU A 63 16.52 -18.11 35.22
N ALA A 64 17.14 -18.42 36.37
CA ALA A 64 17.72 -17.41 37.24
C ALA A 64 18.86 -16.60 36.57
N GLY A 65 19.47 -17.15 35.52
CA GLY A 65 20.48 -16.47 34.70
C GLY A 65 19.92 -15.70 33.50
N ALA A 66 18.60 -15.59 33.35
CA ALA A 66 17.99 -14.91 32.21
C ALA A 66 18.31 -13.41 32.25
N PRO A 67 18.74 -12.80 31.14
CA PRO A 67 18.83 -11.34 31.07
C PRO A 67 17.44 -10.72 31.24
N VAL A 68 17.38 -9.54 31.85
CA VAL A 68 16.11 -8.83 32.12
C VAL A 68 15.88 -7.77 31.05
N ARG A 69 14.66 -7.75 30.48
CA ARG A 69 14.21 -6.71 29.56
C ARG A 69 14.43 -5.31 30.14
N GLY A 70 14.91 -4.39 29.33
CA GLY A 70 15.17 -2.99 29.73
C GLY A 70 16.49 -2.79 30.47
N VAL A 71 17.12 -3.86 30.97
CA VAL A 71 18.46 -3.81 31.58
C VAL A 71 19.52 -4.35 30.61
N PHE A 72 19.22 -5.45 29.94
CA PHE A 72 20.11 -6.07 28.97
C PHE A 72 19.87 -5.55 27.55
N GLN A 73 20.95 -5.35 26.80
CA GLN A 73 20.95 -4.99 25.39
C GLN A 73 21.66 -6.10 24.60
N GLY A 74 21.05 -6.59 23.54
CA GLY A 74 21.61 -7.61 22.65
C GLY A 74 20.88 -8.95 22.71
N LYS A 75 21.59 -10.01 22.27
CA LYS A 75 21.03 -11.36 22.12
C LYS A 75 21.32 -12.20 23.36
N SER A 76 20.27 -12.77 23.96
CA SER A 76 20.42 -13.67 25.11
C SER A 76 21.18 -14.94 24.73
N ASN A 77 22.14 -15.33 25.58
CA ASN A 77 22.86 -16.60 25.46
C ASN A 77 22.19 -17.73 26.27
N LEU A 78 21.18 -17.43 27.08
CA LEU A 78 20.44 -18.45 27.81
C LEU A 78 19.47 -19.17 26.87
N ILE A 79 19.59 -20.48 26.79
CA ILE A 79 18.75 -21.35 25.96
C ILE A 79 18.01 -22.33 26.85
N ILE A 80 16.72 -22.53 26.59
CA ILE A 80 15.90 -23.60 27.17
C ILE A 80 15.30 -24.46 26.07
N GLU A 81 14.80 -25.64 26.44
CA GLU A 81 14.06 -26.53 25.56
C GLU A 81 12.57 -26.53 25.94
N LEU A 82 11.68 -26.49 24.95
CA LEU A 82 10.23 -26.67 25.12
C LEU A 82 9.71 -27.71 24.10
N PRO A 83 8.87 -28.68 24.52
CA PRO A 83 8.23 -29.60 23.59
C PRO A 83 7.15 -28.90 22.76
N ASN A 84 7.08 -29.22 21.47
CA ASN A 84 5.97 -28.84 20.60
C ASN A 84 4.86 -29.92 20.60
N ALA A 85 3.77 -29.67 19.89
CA ALA A 85 2.61 -30.58 19.84
C ALA A 85 2.89 -31.94 19.16
N ASP A 86 3.94 -32.04 18.34
CA ASP A 86 4.41 -33.28 17.70
C ASP A 86 5.38 -34.07 18.60
N GLY A 87 5.67 -33.53 19.79
CA GLY A 87 6.54 -34.12 20.78
C GLY A 87 8.04 -33.91 20.55
N ILE A 88 8.40 -33.00 19.64
CA ILE A 88 9.78 -32.61 19.36
C ILE A 88 10.19 -31.50 20.33
N LEU A 89 11.38 -31.60 20.92
CA LEU A 89 11.97 -30.56 21.75
C LEU A 89 12.64 -29.50 20.86
N GLU A 90 12.25 -28.25 21.04
CA GLU A 90 12.78 -27.08 20.33
C GLU A 90 13.50 -26.14 21.30
N HIS A 91 14.51 -25.43 20.79
CA HIS A 91 15.35 -24.56 21.59
C HIS A 91 14.91 -23.10 21.46
N TYR A 92 14.95 -22.40 22.60
CA TYR A 92 14.50 -21.02 22.70
C TYR A 92 15.51 -20.16 23.46
N ARG A 93 15.84 -18.99 22.91
CA ARG A 93 16.65 -17.97 23.60
C ARG A 93 15.75 -17.14 24.50
N VAL A 94 16.05 -17.10 25.80
CA VAL A 94 15.13 -16.58 26.83
C VAL A 94 15.56 -15.23 27.37
N MET A 95 14.59 -14.35 27.60
CA MET A 95 14.73 -13.11 28.35
C MET A 95 13.62 -13.02 29.41
N GLU A 96 13.95 -12.58 30.62
CA GLU A 96 12.96 -12.25 31.64
C GLU A 96 12.25 -10.95 31.25
N THR A 97 10.93 -10.98 31.32
CA THR A 97 10.05 -9.86 30.96
C THR A 97 9.11 -9.60 32.14
N PRO A 98 9.56 -8.86 33.16
CA PRO A 98 8.78 -8.65 34.37
C PRO A 98 7.39 -8.08 34.08
N ILE A 99 6.35 -8.67 34.67
CA ILE A 99 4.96 -8.25 34.48
C ILE A 99 4.37 -7.52 35.69
N MET A 100 5.22 -7.19 36.68
CA MET A 100 4.83 -6.49 37.91
C MET A 100 5.79 -5.35 38.16
N GLU A 101 5.29 -4.23 38.66
CA GLU A 101 6.13 -3.16 39.18
C GLU A 101 7.04 -3.68 40.33
N PRO A 102 8.22 -3.07 40.55
CA PRO A 102 9.23 -3.60 41.47
C PRO A 102 8.72 -3.90 42.89
N ALA A 103 7.83 -3.08 43.44
CA ALA A 103 7.28 -3.27 44.78
C ALA A 103 6.37 -4.51 44.89
N LEU A 104 5.53 -4.76 43.90
CA LEU A 104 4.68 -5.96 43.85
C LEU A 104 5.53 -7.21 43.59
N ALA A 105 6.52 -7.11 42.68
CA ALA A 105 7.46 -8.19 42.40
C ALA A 105 8.27 -8.59 43.63
N ALA A 106 8.64 -7.64 44.50
CA ALA A 106 9.32 -7.92 45.76
C ALA A 106 8.42 -8.65 46.78
N LYS A 107 7.10 -8.38 46.79
CA LYS A 107 6.13 -9.13 47.61
C LYS A 107 5.90 -10.54 47.09
N TYR A 108 5.91 -10.72 45.76
CA TYR A 108 5.63 -12.00 45.10
C TYR A 108 6.78 -12.45 44.18
N PRO A 109 8.00 -12.70 44.73
CA PRO A 109 9.19 -12.99 43.93
C PRO A 109 9.12 -14.34 43.20
N MET A 110 8.17 -15.20 43.58
CA MET A 110 7.93 -16.50 42.95
C MET A 110 7.20 -16.42 41.60
N ILE A 111 6.64 -15.27 41.24
CA ILE A 111 5.91 -15.06 39.98
C ILE A 111 6.87 -14.41 38.97
N LYS A 112 7.24 -15.17 37.94
CA LYS A 112 8.16 -14.73 36.88
C LYS A 112 7.57 -15.00 35.50
N SER A 113 7.89 -14.13 34.55
CA SER A 113 7.41 -14.16 33.17
C SER A 113 8.55 -13.91 32.19
N TYR A 114 8.49 -14.57 31.04
CA TYR A 114 9.60 -14.63 30.09
C TYR A 114 9.09 -14.56 28.65
N ALA A 115 9.93 -14.00 27.77
CA ALA A 115 9.78 -14.10 26.32
C ALA A 115 10.94 -14.92 25.76
N ALA A 116 10.67 -15.71 24.73
CA ALA A 116 11.64 -16.60 24.13
C ALA A 116 11.52 -16.60 22.61
N GLN A 117 12.66 -16.46 21.92
CA GLN A 117 12.75 -16.59 20.46
C GLN A 117 13.18 -18.00 20.08
N GLY A 118 12.47 -18.65 19.16
CA GLY A 118 12.84 -19.95 18.61
C GLY A 118 14.17 -19.93 17.85
N ILE A 119 14.86 -21.08 17.86
CA ILE A 119 16.12 -21.26 17.14
C ILE A 119 15.90 -22.07 15.85
N GLU A 120 15.19 -23.19 15.95
CA GLU A 120 14.86 -24.05 14.80
C GLU A 120 13.77 -23.44 13.92
N ASP A 121 12.75 -22.85 14.55
CA ASP A 121 11.75 -22.00 13.90
C ASP A 121 11.98 -20.56 14.36
N PRO A 122 12.65 -19.72 13.54
CA PRO A 122 12.91 -18.34 13.91
C PRO A 122 11.65 -17.46 13.94
N THR A 123 10.53 -17.91 13.38
CA THR A 123 9.23 -17.22 13.51
C THR A 123 8.54 -17.51 14.85
N ALA A 124 9.03 -18.51 15.60
CA ALA A 124 8.41 -18.91 16.85
C ALA A 124 8.74 -17.96 18.00
N VAL A 125 7.70 -17.49 18.68
CA VAL A 125 7.81 -16.68 19.90
C VAL A 125 7.03 -17.36 21.02
N ALA A 126 7.74 -17.77 22.07
CA ALA A 126 7.15 -18.31 23.28
C ALA A 126 7.01 -17.23 24.35
N ARG A 127 5.84 -17.15 24.97
CA ARG A 127 5.59 -16.39 26.20
C ARG A 127 5.17 -17.36 27.27
N PHE A 128 5.92 -17.37 28.36
CA PHE A 128 5.68 -18.31 29.43
C PHE A 128 5.90 -17.68 30.79
N SER A 129 5.19 -18.21 31.77
CA SER A 129 5.34 -17.85 33.16
C SER A 129 5.73 -19.07 33.98
N VAL A 130 6.53 -18.83 35.01
CA VAL A 130 6.84 -19.81 36.03
C VAL A 130 6.39 -19.22 37.36
N THR A 131 5.36 -19.83 37.92
CA THR A 131 4.78 -19.41 39.20
C THR A 131 4.82 -20.57 40.19
N GLN A 132 4.19 -20.41 41.35
CA GLN A 132 3.89 -21.53 42.21
C GLN A 132 3.03 -22.58 41.50
N PHE A 133 2.14 -22.22 40.56
CA PHE A 133 1.32 -23.15 39.79
C PHE A 133 2.11 -23.95 38.74
N GLY A 134 3.41 -23.71 38.57
CA GLY A 134 4.25 -24.41 37.61
C GLY A 134 4.51 -23.57 36.35
N LEU A 135 4.92 -24.24 35.28
CA LEU A 135 5.15 -23.63 33.96
C LEU A 135 3.84 -23.52 33.18
N HIS A 136 3.54 -22.33 32.66
CA HIS A 136 2.46 -22.12 31.69
C HIS A 136 3.05 -21.40 30.48
N SER A 137 2.91 -21.99 29.28
CA SER A 137 3.48 -21.45 28.03
C SER A 137 2.41 -21.26 26.96
N MET A 138 2.64 -20.29 26.09
CA MET A 138 2.01 -20.10 24.79
C MET A 138 3.11 -19.84 23.76
N THR A 139 3.20 -20.69 22.75
CA THR A 139 4.17 -20.57 21.66
C THR A 139 3.44 -20.31 20.36
N MET A 140 3.64 -19.12 19.81
CA MET A 140 3.13 -18.73 18.50
C MET A 140 4.18 -19.02 17.44
N SER A 141 3.78 -19.42 16.23
CA SER A 141 4.68 -19.76 15.13
C SER A 141 4.04 -19.37 13.79
N GLY A 142 4.87 -19.06 12.79
CA GLY A 142 4.49 -18.86 11.38
C GLY A 142 4.43 -20.16 10.57
N GLU A 143 4.88 -21.28 11.14
CA GLU A 143 4.89 -22.61 10.51
C GLU A 143 3.87 -23.56 11.15
N LYS A 144 3.56 -23.35 12.43
CA LYS A 144 2.76 -24.28 13.26
C LYS A 144 1.59 -23.57 13.94
N SER A 145 0.56 -24.35 14.26
CA SER A 145 -0.50 -23.86 15.14
C SER A 145 0.05 -23.55 16.53
N THR A 146 -0.57 -22.60 17.22
CA THR A 146 -0.15 -22.15 18.55
C THR A 146 -0.18 -23.30 19.55
N VAL A 147 0.92 -23.49 20.26
CA VAL A 147 1.13 -24.59 21.21
C VAL A 147 1.05 -24.08 22.64
N TYR A 148 0.33 -24.82 23.48
CA TYR A 148 0.21 -24.58 24.90
C TYR A 148 0.90 -25.68 25.70
N ILE A 149 1.55 -25.27 26.79
CA ILE A 149 2.10 -26.17 27.80
C ILE A 149 1.52 -25.74 29.14
N ASP A 150 0.78 -26.63 29.79
CA ASP A 150 0.11 -26.38 31.06
C ASP A 150 0.33 -27.56 32.03
N PRO A 151 0.27 -27.35 33.36
CA PRO A 151 0.25 -28.45 34.31
C PRO A 151 -0.93 -29.40 34.07
N TYR A 152 -0.66 -30.69 34.06
CA TYR A 152 -1.66 -31.75 33.91
C TYR A 152 -2.10 -32.30 35.28
N THR A 153 -1.17 -32.46 36.23
CA THR A 153 -1.41 -32.98 37.57
C THR A 153 -1.34 -31.88 38.64
N GLU A 154 -2.13 -32.01 39.72
CA GLU A 154 -2.18 -31.01 40.81
C GLU A 154 -0.83 -30.85 41.54
N ASP A 155 0.01 -31.87 41.52
CA ASP A 155 1.38 -31.86 42.07
C ASP A 155 2.40 -31.09 41.20
N ARG A 156 1.97 -30.66 40.00
CA ARG A 156 2.74 -29.85 39.03
C ARG A 156 4.01 -30.55 38.51
N GLN A 157 4.06 -31.88 38.61
CA GLN A 157 5.16 -32.70 38.10
C GLN A 157 4.99 -33.07 36.61
N HIS A 158 3.73 -33.17 36.15
CA HIS A 158 3.40 -33.55 34.79
C HIS A 158 2.66 -32.43 34.07
N TYR A 159 2.94 -32.29 32.77
CA TYR A 159 2.48 -31.22 31.90
C TYR A 159 1.83 -31.81 30.66
N ILE A 160 0.82 -31.11 30.17
CA ILE A 160 0.12 -31.39 28.92
C ILE A 160 0.59 -30.41 27.86
N VAL A 161 0.92 -30.94 26.67
CA VAL A 161 1.35 -30.18 25.50
C VAL A 161 0.32 -30.39 24.40
N TYR A 162 -0.26 -29.31 23.88
CA TYR A 162 -1.30 -29.43 22.87
C TYR A 162 -1.35 -28.21 21.94
N SER A 163 -1.81 -28.45 20.71
CA SER A 163 -2.10 -27.40 19.73
C SER A 163 -3.48 -26.77 19.99
N ARG A 164 -3.61 -25.46 19.77
CA ARG A 164 -4.89 -24.74 19.81
C ARG A 164 -5.95 -25.39 18.91
N GLN A 165 -5.56 -25.87 17.73
CA GLN A 165 -6.47 -26.57 16.81
C GLN A 165 -7.07 -27.87 17.38
N SER A 166 -6.47 -28.46 18.41
CA SER A 166 -7.00 -29.64 19.09
C SER A 166 -8.11 -29.30 20.08
N LEU A 167 -8.35 -28.03 20.40
CA LEU A 167 -9.40 -27.63 21.33
C LEU A 167 -10.80 -27.89 20.74
N ASN A 168 -11.71 -28.32 21.62
CA ASN A 168 -13.11 -28.53 21.27
C ASN A 168 -13.86 -27.20 21.23
N LYS A 169 -14.99 -27.20 20.52
CA LYS A 169 -15.96 -26.10 20.63
C LYS A 169 -16.51 -26.11 22.05
N GLU A 170 -16.33 -25.01 22.78
CA GLU A 170 -17.00 -24.82 24.06
C GLU A 170 -18.38 -24.19 23.83
N ASN A 171 -19.41 -24.74 24.49
CA ASN A 171 -20.79 -24.26 24.43
C ASN A 171 -21.07 -23.35 25.63
N GLU A 172 -20.34 -22.24 25.78
CA GLU A 172 -20.75 -21.17 26.68
C GLU A 172 -21.16 -19.95 25.84
N ASP A 173 -22.35 -19.41 26.12
CA ASP A 173 -22.92 -18.26 25.42
C ASP A 173 -22.16 -16.98 25.82
N PHE A 174 -20.99 -16.75 25.21
CA PHE A 174 -20.34 -15.45 25.30
C PHE A 174 -21.27 -14.38 24.71
N THR A 175 -21.48 -13.30 25.45
CA THR A 175 -22.08 -12.10 24.89
C THR A 175 -21.17 -10.94 25.27
N CYS A 176 -20.59 -10.28 24.27
CA CYS A 176 -19.94 -9.00 24.46
C CYS A 176 -21.03 -7.93 24.46
N LEU A 177 -21.21 -7.24 25.58
CA LEU A 177 -22.21 -6.20 25.73
C LEU A 177 -21.53 -4.84 25.77
N THR A 178 -22.13 -3.84 25.14
CA THR A 178 -21.89 -2.43 25.44
C THR A 178 -23.15 -1.89 26.10
N ASP A 179 -22.99 -1.04 27.12
CA ASP A 179 -24.10 -0.64 27.98
C ASP A 179 -25.18 0.12 27.20
N ALA A 180 -26.44 -0.34 27.25
CA ALA A 180 -27.52 0.11 26.36
C ALA A 180 -27.94 1.58 26.57
N GLY A 181 -27.55 2.18 27.71
CA GLY A 181 -27.77 3.59 28.05
C GLY A 181 -26.62 4.52 27.66
N ILE A 182 -25.47 3.98 27.25
CA ILE A 182 -24.30 4.77 26.84
C ILE A 182 -24.41 5.03 25.34
N LYS A 183 -24.73 6.28 24.98
CA LYS A 183 -24.42 6.80 23.64
C LYS A 183 -22.89 6.83 23.51
N LEU A 184 -22.31 5.72 23.11
CA LEU A 184 -20.90 5.70 22.70
C LEU A 184 -20.79 6.68 21.54
N PRO A 185 -19.99 7.77 21.66
CA PRO A 185 -19.75 8.66 20.53
C PRO A 185 -19.21 7.89 19.32
N SER A 186 -18.62 6.69 19.50
CA SER A 186 -18.16 5.80 18.43
C SER A 186 -19.25 5.06 17.67
N LEU A 187 -20.50 5.02 18.14
CA LEU A 187 -21.66 4.54 17.36
C LEU A 187 -22.34 5.68 16.58
N THR A 188 -22.04 6.95 16.90
CA THR A 188 -22.70 8.13 16.34
C THR A 188 -21.77 9.08 15.58
N ASN A 189 -20.47 9.06 15.86
CA ASN A 189 -19.40 9.78 15.20
C ASN A 189 -18.35 8.75 14.77
N ASP A 190 -18.60 8.16 13.60
CA ASP A 190 -17.65 7.33 12.88
C ASP A 190 -16.29 8.05 12.80
N LYS A 191 -15.22 7.39 13.23
CA LYS A 191 -13.88 7.92 12.95
C LYS A 191 -13.57 7.69 11.47
N ILE A 192 -13.49 8.79 10.73
CA ILE A 192 -12.93 8.89 9.39
C ILE A 192 -11.40 8.78 9.52
N VAL A 193 -10.88 7.61 9.89
CA VAL A 193 -9.51 7.28 9.50
C VAL A 193 -9.62 6.96 8.01
N SER A 194 -8.86 7.66 7.16
CA SER A 194 -8.88 7.37 5.72
C SER A 194 -8.66 5.86 5.53
N PRO A 195 -9.49 5.17 4.73
CA PRO A 195 -9.27 3.76 4.40
C PRO A 195 -7.87 3.48 3.82
N GLU A 196 -7.17 4.54 3.40
CA GLU A 196 -5.85 4.53 2.79
C GLU A 196 -4.68 4.71 3.77
N SER A 197 -4.92 5.02 5.05
CA SER A 197 -3.82 5.18 6.01
C SER A 197 -3.35 3.84 6.58
N ALA A 198 -2.20 3.35 6.14
CA ALA A 198 -1.52 2.23 6.77
C ALA A 198 -0.83 2.70 8.07
N LEU A 199 -1.48 2.44 9.21
CA LEU A 199 -0.84 2.63 10.52
C LEU A 199 -0.34 1.28 11.03
N ASN A 200 0.97 1.16 11.20
CA ASN A 200 1.64 -0.06 11.59
C ASN A 200 2.44 0.12 12.88
N THR A 201 2.80 -0.97 13.54
CA THR A 201 3.78 -0.95 14.64
C THR A 201 5.16 -0.82 14.01
N ASP A 202 5.61 0.41 13.80
CA ASP A 202 6.80 0.71 12.97
C ASP A 202 7.71 1.79 13.57
N ASP A 203 7.43 2.22 14.80
CA ASP A 203 8.06 3.39 15.41
C ASP A 203 9.14 3.06 16.44
N LYS A 204 9.57 1.79 16.50
CA LYS A 204 10.68 1.32 17.35
C LYS A 204 10.43 1.55 18.84
N LYS A 205 9.17 1.49 19.27
CA LYS A 205 8.77 1.72 20.67
C LYS A 205 7.95 0.56 21.22
N LEU A 206 8.48 -0.06 22.28
CA LEU A 206 7.69 -0.88 23.19
C LEU A 206 7.00 0.03 24.21
N ARG A 207 5.68 -0.06 24.29
CA ARG A 207 4.85 0.76 25.18
C ARG A 207 4.42 -0.05 26.39
N THR A 208 4.80 0.40 27.57
CA THR A 208 4.43 -0.23 28.84
C THR A 208 3.31 0.54 29.51
N TYR A 209 2.22 -0.14 29.86
CA TYR A 209 1.07 0.43 30.57
C TYR A 209 0.86 -0.26 31.92
N ARG A 210 0.56 0.54 32.94
CA ARG A 210 0.28 0.08 34.30
C ARG A 210 -1.17 -0.40 34.41
N LEU A 211 -1.32 -1.69 34.69
CA LEU A 211 -2.60 -2.38 34.85
C LEU A 211 -3.00 -2.47 36.33
N ALA A 212 -4.17 -1.95 36.64
CA ALA A 212 -4.90 -2.24 37.86
C ALA A 212 -5.89 -3.39 37.61
N GLN A 213 -5.50 -4.61 37.96
CA GLN A 213 -6.30 -5.81 37.76
C GLN A 213 -6.99 -6.19 39.07
N SER A 214 -8.31 -6.03 39.10
CA SER A 214 -9.16 -6.49 40.18
C SER A 214 -9.75 -7.88 39.91
N CYS A 215 -10.28 -8.52 40.94
CA CYS A 215 -11.17 -9.67 40.77
C CYS A 215 -12.27 -9.67 41.83
N THR A 216 -13.39 -10.34 41.54
CA THR A 216 -14.42 -10.65 42.54
C THR A 216 -13.97 -11.79 43.45
N ALA A 217 -14.61 -11.96 44.61
CA ALA A 217 -14.33 -13.06 45.52
C ALA A 217 -14.66 -14.42 44.90
N GLU A 218 -15.62 -14.54 43.98
CA GLU A 218 -15.84 -15.81 43.26
C GLU A 218 -14.61 -16.23 42.47
N TYR A 219 -14.04 -15.33 41.67
CA TYR A 219 -12.80 -15.59 40.95
C TYR A 219 -11.65 -15.88 41.93
N GLY A 220 -11.50 -15.05 42.96
CA GLY A 220 -10.44 -15.22 43.95
C GLY A 220 -10.51 -16.56 44.66
N ASN A 221 -11.72 -17.05 44.98
CA ASN A 221 -11.93 -18.33 45.66
C ASN A 221 -11.50 -19.54 44.82
N ILE A 222 -11.54 -19.46 43.50
CA ILE A 222 -11.07 -20.55 42.61
C ILE A 222 -9.57 -20.79 42.82
N PHE A 223 -8.79 -19.72 43.00
CA PHE A 223 -7.32 -19.79 43.01
C PHE A 223 -6.68 -19.60 44.38
N ALA A 224 -7.39 -19.04 45.36
CA ALA A 224 -6.86 -18.73 46.69
C ALA A 224 -6.15 -19.93 47.35
N GLY A 225 -6.75 -21.12 47.25
CA GLY A 225 -6.30 -22.31 47.95
C GLY A 225 -6.34 -22.15 49.47
N THR A 226 -5.52 -22.93 50.17
CA THR A 226 -5.40 -22.88 51.64
C THR A 226 -4.16 -22.10 52.07
N GLY A 227 -4.22 -21.40 53.20
CA GLY A 227 -3.06 -20.70 53.77
C GLY A 227 -3.42 -19.37 54.42
N THR A 228 -2.41 -18.56 54.70
CA THR A 228 -2.60 -17.17 55.15
C THR A 228 -3.15 -16.30 54.01
N ASP A 229 -3.74 -15.16 54.34
CA ASP A 229 -4.29 -14.24 53.32
C ASP A 229 -3.22 -13.76 52.34
N ALA A 230 -1.98 -13.59 52.80
CA ALA A 230 -0.85 -13.27 51.92
C ALA A 230 -0.57 -14.39 50.91
N GLN A 231 -0.62 -15.66 51.33
CA GLN A 231 -0.45 -16.82 50.45
C GLN A 231 -1.62 -16.95 49.46
N LYS A 232 -2.85 -16.72 49.92
CA LYS A 232 -4.04 -16.73 49.05
C LYS A 232 -3.96 -15.65 47.98
N LYS A 233 -3.63 -14.41 48.36
CA LYS A 233 -3.40 -13.32 47.39
C LYS A 233 -2.27 -13.62 46.41
N ALA A 234 -1.17 -14.23 46.87
CA ALA A 234 -0.09 -14.66 45.99
C ALA A 234 -0.56 -15.66 44.93
N ASN A 235 -1.45 -16.60 45.29
CA ASN A 235 -2.03 -17.56 44.36
C ASN A 235 -2.94 -16.89 43.33
N ILE A 236 -3.81 -15.97 43.76
CA ILE A 236 -4.70 -15.25 42.85
C ILE A 236 -3.89 -14.36 41.89
N GLN A 237 -2.90 -13.64 42.40
CA GLN A 237 -1.99 -12.81 41.59
C GLN A 237 -1.19 -13.66 40.58
N ALA A 238 -0.79 -14.88 40.95
CA ALA A 238 -0.10 -15.79 40.04
C ALA A 238 -0.99 -16.23 38.87
N GLN A 239 -2.28 -16.49 39.11
CA GLN A 239 -3.22 -16.80 38.03
C GLN A 239 -3.40 -15.61 37.09
N MET A 240 -3.61 -14.40 37.64
CA MET A 240 -3.69 -13.19 36.82
C MET A 240 -2.43 -13.00 35.97
N ALA A 241 -1.25 -13.28 36.53
CA ALA A 241 0.01 -13.19 35.81
C ALA A 241 0.16 -14.24 34.69
N ILE A 242 -0.38 -15.45 34.86
CA ILE A 242 -0.41 -16.48 33.81
C ILE A 242 -1.20 -15.96 32.59
N THR A 243 -2.43 -15.47 32.83
CA THR A 243 -3.30 -14.90 31.79
C THR A 243 -2.62 -13.71 31.10
N MET A 244 -2.15 -12.74 31.88
CA MET A 244 -1.55 -11.53 31.30
C MET A 244 -0.20 -11.80 30.59
N THR A 245 0.51 -12.86 30.95
CA THR A 245 1.72 -13.28 30.20
C THR A 245 1.38 -13.71 28.78
N ARG A 246 0.25 -14.40 28.58
CA ARG A 246 -0.24 -14.82 27.25
C ARG A 246 -0.81 -13.65 26.45
N VAL A 247 -1.63 -12.80 27.09
CA VAL A 247 -2.17 -11.58 26.48
C VAL A 247 -1.04 -10.67 26.00
N ASN A 248 -0.02 -10.44 26.84
CA ASN A 248 1.16 -9.68 26.44
C ASN A 248 1.90 -10.30 25.25
N GLY A 249 1.80 -11.62 25.02
CA GLY A 249 2.41 -12.23 23.83
C GLY A 249 1.83 -11.75 22.52
N VAL A 250 0.50 -11.73 22.42
CA VAL A 250 -0.17 -11.24 21.21
C VAL A 250 0.03 -9.72 21.06
N TYR A 251 -0.09 -8.97 22.17
CA TYR A 251 0.05 -7.51 22.15
C TYR A 251 1.47 -7.07 21.81
N GLU A 252 2.50 -7.76 22.30
CA GLU A 252 3.89 -7.45 21.95
C GLU A 252 4.20 -7.81 20.50
N LYS A 253 3.55 -8.83 19.93
CA LYS A 253 3.74 -9.28 18.54
C LYS A 253 3.17 -8.30 17.52
N ASP A 254 1.93 -7.84 17.72
CA ASP A 254 1.22 -7.04 16.72
C ASP A 254 1.24 -5.53 17.01
N LEU A 255 1.33 -5.12 18.29
CA LEU A 255 1.10 -3.74 18.73
C LEU A 255 2.30 -3.11 19.45
N ALA A 256 3.34 -3.89 19.76
CA ALA A 256 4.42 -3.51 20.68
C ALA A 256 3.91 -2.89 21.99
N ILE A 257 2.87 -3.49 22.58
CA ILE A 257 2.28 -3.11 23.86
C ILE A 257 2.56 -4.19 24.91
N THR A 258 2.92 -3.78 26.12
CA THR A 258 3.06 -4.68 27.28
C THR A 258 2.38 -4.08 28.50
N LEU A 259 1.67 -4.93 29.25
CA LEU A 259 0.91 -4.56 30.44
C LEU A 259 1.63 -5.08 31.70
N VAL A 260 1.78 -4.21 32.71
CA VAL A 260 2.44 -4.55 33.97
C VAL A 260 1.54 -4.21 35.16
N PHE A 261 1.41 -5.11 36.15
CA PHE A 261 0.61 -4.86 37.34
C PHE A 261 1.23 -3.74 38.20
N ILE A 262 0.39 -2.84 38.70
CA ILE A 262 0.79 -1.76 39.60
C ILE A 262 1.36 -2.27 40.94
N ALA A 263 2.19 -1.46 41.59
CA ALA A 263 2.85 -1.77 42.87
C ALA A 263 1.93 -2.34 43.98
N ASN A 264 0.67 -1.88 44.03
CA ASN A 264 -0.30 -2.21 45.07
C ASN A 264 -1.50 -3.02 44.54
N ASN A 265 -1.32 -3.81 43.47
CA ASN A 265 -2.40 -4.59 42.88
C ASN A 265 -3.03 -5.60 43.87
N ASP A 266 -2.29 -6.01 44.90
CA ASP A 266 -2.76 -6.89 45.97
C ASP A 266 -3.91 -6.29 46.82
N LEU A 267 -4.16 -4.98 46.73
CA LEU A 267 -5.33 -4.33 47.33
C LEU A 267 -6.62 -4.57 46.54
N LEU A 268 -6.52 -4.97 45.27
CA LEU A 268 -7.66 -5.18 44.36
C LEU A 268 -8.09 -6.66 44.27
N ILE A 269 -7.49 -7.52 45.10
CA ILE A 269 -7.75 -8.96 45.14
C ILE A 269 -8.77 -9.27 46.24
N TYR A 270 -9.95 -9.68 45.81
CA TYR A 270 -11.05 -10.13 46.68
C TYR A 270 -11.15 -11.67 46.68
N PHE A 271 -11.43 -12.25 47.84
CA PHE A 271 -11.65 -13.69 48.06
C PHE A 271 -12.36 -13.88 49.42
N GLY A 272 -12.89 -15.07 49.66
CA GLY A 272 -13.65 -15.42 50.87
C GLY A 272 -15.15 -15.29 50.65
N SER A 273 -15.84 -14.50 51.49
CA SER A 273 -17.28 -14.34 51.38
C SER A 273 -17.66 -13.47 50.19
N THR A 274 -18.48 -13.99 49.28
CA THR A 274 -18.98 -13.27 48.10
C THR A 274 -20.00 -12.18 48.43
N THR A 275 -20.64 -12.24 49.61
CA THR A 275 -21.55 -11.18 50.05
C THR A 275 -20.82 -9.89 50.45
N SER A 276 -19.50 -9.96 50.58
CA SER A 276 -18.64 -8.81 50.90
C SER A 276 -18.01 -8.20 49.64
N ASP A 277 -18.33 -8.71 48.45
CA ASP A 277 -17.80 -8.15 47.22
C ASP A 277 -18.37 -6.75 46.95
N PRO A 278 -17.56 -5.83 46.38
CA PRO A 278 -18.03 -4.53 45.94
C PRO A 278 -19.09 -4.61 44.83
N TRP A 279 -19.13 -5.70 44.07
CA TRP A 279 -19.99 -5.87 42.90
C TRP A 279 -21.32 -6.54 43.25
N ASN A 280 -22.43 -5.94 42.80
CA ASN A 280 -23.78 -6.46 43.00
C ASN A 280 -24.56 -6.49 41.68
N GLY A 281 -24.07 -7.28 40.71
CA GLY A 281 -24.68 -7.46 39.40
C GLY A 281 -24.36 -6.39 38.35
N GLU A 282 -23.65 -5.31 38.72
CA GLU A 282 -23.06 -4.33 37.80
C GLU A 282 -21.53 -4.39 37.95
N TYR A 283 -20.82 -4.59 36.84
CA TYR A 283 -19.38 -4.84 36.84
C TYR A 283 -18.53 -3.69 36.28
N ASN A 284 -19.02 -2.91 35.33
CA ASN A 284 -18.20 -1.92 34.63
C ASN A 284 -17.93 -0.69 35.52
N VAL A 285 -18.99 0.04 35.89
CA VAL A 285 -18.88 1.28 36.70
C VAL A 285 -18.29 0.96 38.07
N GLN A 286 -18.79 -0.10 38.70
CA GLN A 286 -18.34 -0.52 40.02
C GLN A 286 -16.86 -0.93 40.04
N THR A 287 -16.33 -1.50 38.95
CA THR A 287 -14.89 -1.74 38.84
C THR A 287 -14.10 -0.44 38.88
N GLY A 288 -14.52 0.57 38.12
CA GLY A 288 -13.88 1.89 38.12
C GLY A 288 -13.87 2.52 39.53
N VAL A 289 -15.02 2.52 40.20
CA VAL A 289 -15.17 3.01 41.58
C VAL A 289 -14.24 2.25 42.55
N THR A 290 -14.21 0.92 42.44
CA THR A 290 -13.44 0.06 43.33
C THR A 290 -11.94 0.28 43.15
N ILE A 291 -11.45 0.33 41.92
CA ILE A 291 -10.04 0.58 41.63
C ILE A 291 -9.64 1.97 42.14
N ASP A 292 -10.41 3.01 41.82
CA ASP A 292 -10.09 4.38 42.21
C ASP A 292 -10.03 4.57 43.73
N ALA A 293 -10.96 3.95 44.46
CA ALA A 293 -11.00 4.06 45.92
C ALA A 293 -9.79 3.37 46.60
N ASN A 294 -9.29 2.28 46.03
CA ASN A 294 -8.25 1.46 46.68
C ASN A 294 -6.82 1.85 46.28
N VAL A 295 -6.59 2.25 45.02
CA VAL A 295 -5.23 2.56 44.52
C VAL A 295 -5.10 3.98 43.99
N GLY A 296 -6.20 4.70 43.77
CA GLY A 296 -6.22 6.05 43.22
C GLY A 296 -6.14 6.10 41.70
N PHE A 297 -6.95 6.97 41.09
CA PHE A 297 -7.07 7.14 39.63
C PHE A 297 -5.73 7.42 38.91
N GLY A 298 -4.80 8.14 39.54
CA GLY A 298 -3.49 8.46 38.94
C GLY A 298 -2.48 7.30 38.94
N SER A 299 -2.75 6.23 39.69
CA SER A 299 -1.79 5.15 39.93
C SER A 299 -1.76 4.09 38.83
N TYR A 300 -2.69 4.13 37.89
CA TYR A 300 -2.82 3.14 36.82
C TYR A 300 -3.19 3.78 35.49
N ASP A 301 -2.99 3.05 34.40
CA ASP A 301 -3.19 3.50 33.03
C ASP A 301 -4.40 2.82 32.38
N ILE A 302 -4.66 1.58 32.81
CA ILE A 302 -5.81 0.74 32.45
C ILE A 302 -6.25 -0.04 33.68
N GLY A 303 -7.57 -0.13 33.90
CA GLY A 303 -8.15 -0.94 34.96
C GLY A 303 -9.12 -1.97 34.39
N HIS A 304 -9.11 -3.16 34.97
CA HIS A 304 -9.89 -4.29 34.49
C HIS A 304 -10.31 -5.20 35.66
N ASN A 305 -11.42 -5.93 35.51
CA ASN A 305 -11.92 -6.88 36.49
C ASN A 305 -12.01 -8.29 35.92
N PHE A 306 -11.55 -9.29 36.67
CA PHE A 306 -11.81 -10.70 36.38
C PHE A 306 -12.86 -11.25 37.33
N ASN A 307 -13.88 -11.89 36.77
CA ASN A 307 -14.98 -12.45 37.53
C ASN A 307 -15.45 -13.77 36.92
N THR A 308 -16.51 -14.34 37.50
CA THR A 308 -17.10 -15.62 37.04
C THR A 308 -18.46 -15.45 36.35
N SER A 309 -18.88 -14.20 36.10
CA SER A 309 -20.04 -13.93 35.24
C SER A 309 -19.72 -14.42 33.82
N GLY A 310 -20.69 -14.81 33.00
CA GLY A 310 -20.38 -15.17 31.60
C GLY A 310 -20.32 -13.93 30.73
N GLY A 311 -19.19 -13.66 30.05
CA GLY A 311 -19.10 -12.61 29.01
C GLY A 311 -17.94 -11.62 29.19
N GLY A 312 -18.02 -10.50 28.45
CA GLY A 312 -16.99 -9.47 28.37
C GLY A 312 -17.60 -8.09 28.15
N ASN A 313 -17.00 -7.04 28.71
CA ASN A 313 -17.36 -5.65 28.45
C ASN A 313 -16.18 -4.73 28.78
N ALA A 314 -15.63 -4.08 27.76
CA ALA A 314 -14.52 -3.15 27.87
C ALA A 314 -14.83 -1.88 28.70
N GLY A 315 -16.10 -1.57 28.95
CA GLY A 315 -16.58 -0.35 29.64
C GLY A 315 -16.43 0.93 28.82
N CYS A 316 -15.46 0.96 27.91
CA CYS A 316 -15.17 2.03 26.97
C CYS A 316 -14.25 1.54 25.84
N ILE A 317 -14.27 2.24 24.70
CA ILE A 317 -13.39 1.96 23.56
C ILE A 317 -12.31 3.05 23.49
N GLY A 318 -11.04 2.65 23.41
CA GLY A 318 -9.91 3.58 23.26
C GLY A 318 -9.67 4.51 24.46
N CYS A 319 -10.01 4.05 25.67
CA CYS A 319 -9.99 4.85 26.89
C CYS A 319 -8.78 4.62 27.78
N VAL A 320 -7.83 3.74 27.43
CA VAL A 320 -6.55 3.63 28.16
C VAL A 320 -5.89 5.00 28.20
N CYS A 321 -5.35 5.38 29.38
CA CYS A 321 -4.83 6.71 29.71
C CYS A 321 -5.86 7.85 29.79
N SER A 322 -7.17 7.60 29.68
CA SER A 322 -8.18 8.65 29.83
C SER A 322 -8.00 9.42 31.13
N THR A 323 -8.13 10.74 31.05
CA THR A 323 -8.10 11.64 32.21
C THR A 323 -9.48 11.82 32.86
N ASN A 324 -10.51 11.19 32.31
CA ASN A 324 -11.87 11.26 32.84
C ASN A 324 -12.03 10.31 34.02
N SER A 325 -12.08 10.88 35.23
CA SER A 325 -12.26 10.15 36.49
C SER A 325 -13.73 9.91 36.87
N ASN A 326 -14.69 10.25 36.01
CA ASN A 326 -16.09 9.90 36.24
C ASN A 326 -16.36 8.48 35.71
N PRO A 327 -16.60 7.48 36.57
CA PRO A 327 -16.81 6.09 36.14
C PRO A 327 -18.10 5.89 35.34
N ASN A 328 -19.07 6.82 35.40
CA ASN A 328 -20.31 6.77 34.62
C ASN A 328 -20.22 7.43 33.24
N SER A 329 -19.03 7.91 32.85
CA SER A 329 -18.86 8.74 31.64
C SER A 329 -18.79 7.96 30.32
N GLY A 330 -18.68 6.63 30.37
CA GLY A 330 -18.37 5.80 29.20
C GLY A 330 -16.95 5.99 28.63
N ASN A 331 -16.08 6.73 29.32
CA ASN A 331 -14.69 7.00 28.92
C ASN A 331 -13.69 6.77 30.07
N HIS A 332 -14.10 6.09 31.14
CA HIS A 332 -13.27 5.87 32.32
C HIS A 332 -12.35 4.66 32.13
N LYS A 333 -11.03 4.88 32.25
CA LYS A 333 -9.98 3.87 31.99
C LYS A 333 -10.02 2.62 32.88
N GLY A 334 -10.82 2.62 33.95
CA GLY A 334 -10.93 1.53 34.93
C GLY A 334 -12.22 0.71 34.87
N THR A 335 -13.02 0.80 33.80
CA THR A 335 -14.37 0.18 33.75
C THR A 335 -14.45 -1.12 32.96
N GLY A 336 -13.33 -1.71 32.54
CA GLY A 336 -13.33 -2.96 31.79
C GLY A 336 -13.53 -4.21 32.67
N MET A 337 -14.13 -5.25 32.12
CA MET A 337 -14.26 -6.54 32.78
C MET A 337 -14.26 -7.72 31.80
N THR A 338 -13.79 -8.87 32.30
CA THR A 338 -13.89 -10.17 31.65
C THR A 338 -14.39 -11.20 32.64
N GLY A 339 -15.40 -11.96 32.24
CA GLY A 339 -16.04 -12.97 33.07
C GLY A 339 -16.08 -14.33 32.40
N ARG A 340 -15.74 -15.38 33.17
CA ARG A 340 -16.04 -16.77 32.78
C ARG A 340 -16.18 -17.70 33.97
N SER A 341 -17.12 -18.65 33.88
CA SER A 341 -17.33 -19.69 34.91
C SER A 341 -16.02 -20.42 35.26
N ASN A 342 -15.22 -20.71 34.23
CA ASN A 342 -13.85 -21.20 34.34
C ASN A 342 -12.87 -20.21 33.68
N PRO A 343 -12.22 -19.33 34.47
CA PRO A 343 -11.38 -18.25 33.93
C PRO A 343 -9.93 -18.73 33.78
N THR A 344 -9.73 -19.83 33.04
CA THR A 344 -8.40 -20.39 32.77
C THR A 344 -8.26 -20.82 31.32
N GLY A 345 -7.02 -20.83 30.85
CA GLY A 345 -6.67 -21.38 29.55
C GLY A 345 -6.97 -20.45 28.38
N ASP A 346 -6.63 -20.96 27.21
CA ASP A 346 -6.63 -20.25 25.94
C ASP A 346 -7.91 -19.47 25.63
N ALA A 347 -9.06 -20.11 25.82
CA ALA A 347 -10.34 -19.48 25.52
C ALA A 347 -10.68 -18.33 26.48
N PHE A 348 -10.13 -18.31 27.71
CA PHE A 348 -10.26 -17.13 28.58
C PHE A 348 -9.22 -16.07 28.21
N ASP A 349 -7.96 -16.48 28.03
CA ASP A 349 -6.82 -15.57 27.83
C ASP A 349 -6.92 -14.81 26.49
N ILE A 350 -7.23 -15.49 25.39
CA ILE A 350 -7.20 -14.93 24.03
C ILE A 350 -8.57 -14.50 23.55
N ASP A 351 -9.59 -15.35 23.67
CA ASP A 351 -10.90 -15.03 23.07
C ASP A 351 -11.65 -13.97 23.88
N TYR A 352 -11.36 -13.82 25.17
CA TYR A 352 -12.09 -12.92 26.07
C TYR A 352 -11.18 -11.79 26.56
N VAL A 353 -10.12 -12.09 27.32
CA VAL A 353 -9.30 -11.02 27.94
C VAL A 353 -8.60 -10.17 26.88
N ALA A 354 -7.93 -10.79 25.90
CA ALA A 354 -7.26 -10.04 24.83
C ALA A 354 -8.25 -9.24 23.96
N HIS A 355 -9.47 -9.77 23.76
CA HIS A 355 -10.57 -9.10 23.04
C HIS A 355 -11.06 -7.85 23.78
N GLU A 356 -11.44 -7.98 25.04
CA GLU A 356 -11.99 -6.86 25.83
C GLU A 356 -10.95 -5.77 26.08
N MET A 357 -9.70 -6.16 26.35
CA MET A 357 -8.61 -5.19 26.44
C MET A 357 -8.33 -4.55 25.07
N GLY A 358 -8.59 -5.25 23.96
CA GLY A 358 -8.41 -4.75 22.60
C GLY A 358 -9.32 -3.57 22.33
N HIS A 359 -10.57 -3.65 22.78
CA HIS A 359 -11.50 -2.52 22.82
C HIS A 359 -11.00 -1.37 23.69
N GLN A 360 -10.51 -1.63 24.92
CA GLN A 360 -9.97 -0.57 25.78
C GLN A 360 -8.84 0.22 25.09
N PHE A 361 -8.05 -0.44 24.23
CA PHE A 361 -7.01 0.20 23.40
C PHE A 361 -7.50 0.84 22.09
N GLY A 362 -8.74 0.60 21.68
CA GLY A 362 -9.37 1.24 20.52
C GLY A 362 -9.64 0.30 19.34
N GLY A 363 -9.55 -1.00 19.53
CA GLY A 363 -9.95 -2.00 18.54
C GLY A 363 -11.47 -2.08 18.39
N TYR A 364 -11.92 -2.35 17.16
CA TYR A 364 -13.33 -2.55 16.83
C TYR A 364 -13.56 -3.98 16.33
N HIS A 365 -14.82 -4.38 16.37
CA HIS A 365 -15.24 -5.66 15.83
C HIS A 365 -15.03 -5.76 14.32
N VAL A 366 -14.72 -6.97 13.86
CA VAL A 366 -14.38 -7.25 12.44
C VAL A 366 -15.42 -8.13 11.73
N GLN A 367 -16.36 -8.72 12.46
CA GLN A 367 -17.35 -9.64 11.93
C GLN A 367 -18.50 -8.94 11.21
N SER A 368 -18.91 -9.45 10.05
CA SER A 368 -19.91 -8.84 9.16
C SER A 368 -21.26 -9.56 9.11
N SER A 369 -21.64 -10.33 10.15
CA SER A 369 -22.96 -10.98 10.22
C SER A 369 -24.04 -10.05 10.81
N SER A 370 -25.16 -9.85 10.11
CA SER A 370 -26.28 -9.03 10.63
C SER A 370 -26.87 -9.49 11.97
N GLY A 371 -26.65 -10.74 12.37
CA GLY A 371 -27.12 -11.32 13.63
C GLY A 371 -26.16 -11.17 14.80
N CYS A 372 -24.96 -10.63 14.56
CA CYS A 372 -23.91 -10.48 15.59
C CYS A 372 -23.04 -9.22 15.44
N ARG A 373 -23.39 -8.39 14.48
CA ARG A 373 -22.73 -7.13 14.22
C ARG A 373 -22.99 -6.18 15.39
N SER A 374 -21.97 -5.42 15.75
CA SER A 374 -22.02 -4.42 16.81
C SER A 374 -21.41 -3.07 16.40
N GLY A 375 -21.03 -2.89 15.13
CA GLY A 375 -20.51 -1.64 14.56
C GLY A 375 -21.31 -1.07 13.38
N SER A 376 -20.78 0.02 12.80
CA SER A 376 -21.41 0.83 11.75
C SER A 376 -21.17 0.32 10.32
N GLY A 377 -20.23 -0.63 10.12
CA GLY A 377 -19.88 -1.16 8.80
C GLY A 377 -18.53 -0.70 8.26
N LEU A 378 -17.72 -0.04 9.09
CA LEU A 378 -16.42 0.53 8.72
C LEU A 378 -15.21 -0.33 9.09
N THR A 379 -15.41 -1.35 9.95
CA THR A 379 -14.33 -2.25 10.40
C THR A 379 -14.67 -3.72 10.17
N GLU A 380 -15.91 -4.00 9.73
CA GLU A 380 -16.45 -5.33 9.48
C GLU A 380 -15.94 -5.90 8.16
N VAL A 381 -14.73 -6.46 8.21
CA VAL A 381 -13.98 -6.99 7.06
C VAL A 381 -13.89 -8.52 7.03
N GLU A 382 -14.48 -9.22 8.00
CA GLU A 382 -14.52 -10.68 8.05
C GLU A 382 -15.95 -11.24 7.89
N PRO A 383 -16.16 -12.33 7.12
CA PRO A 383 -17.46 -12.94 6.93
C PRO A 383 -17.96 -13.63 8.22
N GLY A 384 -19.28 -13.75 8.36
CA GLY A 384 -19.90 -14.52 9.44
C GLY A 384 -19.56 -13.96 10.82
N SER A 385 -19.14 -14.84 11.73
CA SER A 385 -18.67 -14.49 13.08
C SER A 385 -17.25 -13.95 13.13
N GLY A 386 -16.49 -13.91 12.02
CA GLY A 386 -15.06 -13.58 12.02
C GLY A 386 -14.16 -14.67 12.62
N SER A 387 -12.85 -14.49 12.44
CA SER A 387 -11.80 -15.44 12.81
C SER A 387 -10.73 -14.85 13.72
N SER A 388 -10.40 -13.55 13.61
CA SER A 388 -9.36 -12.91 14.42
C SER A 388 -9.82 -12.54 15.84
N ILE A 389 -8.91 -12.05 16.69
CA ILE A 389 -9.18 -11.74 18.12
C ILE A 389 -10.39 -10.84 18.32
N MET A 390 -10.57 -9.82 17.47
CA MET A 390 -11.71 -8.89 17.58
C MET A 390 -12.98 -9.40 16.86
N GLY A 391 -12.98 -10.65 16.41
CA GLY A 391 -14.16 -11.36 15.91
C GLY A 391 -14.95 -12.04 17.02
N TYR A 392 -16.08 -12.62 16.65
CA TYR A 392 -16.98 -13.43 17.48
C TYR A 392 -16.88 -14.93 17.15
N ALA A 393 -15.67 -15.42 16.85
CA ALA A 393 -15.45 -16.83 16.60
C ALA A 393 -15.96 -17.71 17.76
N GLY A 394 -16.82 -18.67 17.46
CA GLY A 394 -17.44 -19.59 18.42
C GLY A 394 -18.78 -19.14 18.97
N ILE A 395 -19.09 -17.84 18.82
CA ILE A 395 -20.07 -17.14 19.64
C ILE A 395 -21.41 -17.03 18.92
N CYS A 396 -21.38 -16.78 17.61
CA CYS A 396 -22.56 -16.34 16.90
C CYS A 396 -22.69 -16.98 15.52
N ALA A 397 -23.91 -16.94 14.94
CA ALA A 397 -24.18 -17.49 13.62
C ALA A 397 -24.09 -16.43 12.50
N ALA A 398 -23.61 -16.77 11.30
CA ALA A 398 -23.01 -18.04 10.92
C ALA A 398 -21.56 -18.13 11.44
N ASN A 399 -21.26 -19.21 12.18
CA ASN A 399 -20.02 -19.36 12.93
C ASN A 399 -18.87 -19.84 12.04
N VAL A 400 -17.84 -19.02 11.85
CA VAL A 400 -16.69 -19.33 10.98
C VAL A 400 -15.81 -20.43 11.57
N GLN A 401 -15.52 -20.33 12.87
CA GLN A 401 -14.71 -21.30 13.61
C GLN A 401 -15.02 -21.25 15.10
N ALA A 402 -14.49 -22.20 15.88
CA ALA A 402 -14.89 -22.37 17.28
C ALA A 402 -14.23 -21.40 18.27
N ASN A 403 -13.03 -20.91 17.97
CA ASN A 403 -12.24 -20.02 18.82
C ASN A 403 -11.47 -19.06 17.90
N SER A 404 -11.07 -17.88 18.37
CA SER A 404 -10.37 -16.89 17.52
C SER A 404 -8.96 -17.38 17.13
N ASP A 405 -8.35 -16.79 16.12
CA ASP A 405 -6.92 -16.95 15.86
C ASP A 405 -6.15 -15.90 16.66
N ASP A 406 -4.93 -16.21 17.09
CA ASP A 406 -4.13 -15.44 18.04
C ASP A 406 -3.39 -14.23 17.41
N TYR A 407 -4.12 -13.42 16.64
CA TYR A 407 -3.62 -12.18 16.04
C TYR A 407 -4.72 -11.14 15.84
N PHE A 408 -4.30 -9.88 15.77
CA PHE A 408 -5.14 -8.76 15.36
C PHE A 408 -5.16 -8.62 13.84
N ALA A 409 -6.34 -8.46 13.26
CA ALA A 409 -6.50 -8.15 11.84
C ALA A 409 -5.89 -6.77 11.51
N TYR A 410 -5.56 -6.54 10.24
CA TYR A 410 -5.02 -5.26 9.73
C TYR A 410 -5.78 -4.03 10.26
N VAL A 411 -7.11 -4.04 10.17
CA VAL A 411 -7.96 -2.92 10.63
C VAL A 411 -7.80 -2.65 12.11
N ASN A 412 -7.60 -3.68 12.94
CA ASN A 412 -7.40 -3.52 14.37
C ASN A 412 -6.02 -2.97 14.71
N ILE A 413 -4.97 -3.42 14.01
CA ILE A 413 -3.62 -2.86 14.16
C ILE A 413 -3.66 -1.37 13.81
N ARG A 414 -4.26 -1.02 12.67
CA ARG A 414 -4.43 0.38 12.23
C ARG A 414 -5.14 1.23 13.29
N ASP A 415 -6.28 0.76 13.77
CA ASP A 415 -7.16 1.56 14.65
C ASP A 415 -6.60 1.70 16.06
N ILE A 416 -6.07 0.60 16.63
CA ILE A 416 -5.41 0.64 17.94
C ILE A 416 -4.20 1.56 17.88
N LEU A 417 -3.37 1.46 16.84
CA LEU A 417 -2.17 2.30 16.75
C LEU A 417 -2.47 3.76 16.48
N ASN A 418 -3.56 4.08 15.78
CA ASN A 418 -4.04 5.45 15.72
C ASN A 418 -4.27 6.01 17.14
N ASN A 419 -4.95 5.25 18.00
CA ASN A 419 -5.22 5.68 19.36
C ASN A 419 -3.96 5.68 20.26
N VAL A 420 -3.06 4.72 20.07
CA VAL A 420 -1.86 4.53 20.88
C VAL A 420 -0.70 5.45 20.49
N LYS A 421 -0.63 5.90 19.23
CA LYS A 421 0.41 6.83 18.76
C LYS A 421 0.04 8.30 18.94
N SER A 422 -1.23 8.65 18.73
CA SER A 422 -1.67 10.05 18.74
C SER A 422 -3.00 10.30 19.47
N GLY A 423 -3.74 9.25 19.82
CA GLY A 423 -5.01 9.35 20.54
C GLY A 423 -4.86 9.36 22.07
N VAL A 424 -5.93 9.00 22.77
CA VAL A 424 -6.03 9.08 24.24
C VAL A 424 -4.95 8.23 24.89
N SER A 425 -4.71 7.03 24.34
CA SER A 425 -3.79 6.04 24.89
C SER A 425 -2.30 6.35 24.64
N SER A 426 -1.98 7.44 23.94
CA SER A 426 -0.61 7.90 23.76
C SER A 426 -0.04 8.62 25.00
N SER A 427 -0.92 9.13 25.88
CA SER A 427 -0.55 10.15 26.87
C SER A 427 0.17 9.65 28.12
N CYS A 428 0.04 8.36 28.48
CA CYS A 428 0.56 7.83 29.74
C CYS A 428 1.53 6.64 29.60
N ALA A 429 1.76 6.15 28.37
CA ALA A 429 2.63 5.01 28.13
C ALA A 429 4.07 5.28 28.57
N GLN A 430 4.68 4.34 29.30
CA GLN A 430 6.12 4.32 29.51
C GLN A 430 6.79 3.77 28.24
N ILE A 431 7.55 4.62 27.54
CA ILE A 431 8.18 4.29 26.27
C ILE A 431 9.56 3.68 26.49
N THR A 432 9.76 2.45 26.00
CA THR A 432 11.09 1.84 25.82
C THR A 432 11.42 1.82 24.33
N ASN A 433 12.46 2.55 23.94
CA ASN A 433 12.97 2.46 22.57
C ASN A 433 13.64 1.10 22.37
N ILE A 434 13.30 0.41 21.30
CA ILE A 434 13.87 -0.88 20.92
C ILE A 434 14.72 -0.73 19.66
N THR A 435 15.71 -1.61 19.50
CA THR A 435 16.62 -1.57 18.35
C THR A 435 16.06 -2.28 17.11
N ASN A 436 14.98 -3.04 17.29
CA ASN A 436 14.30 -3.80 16.26
C ASN A 436 13.74 -2.87 15.18
N ASN A 437 14.19 -3.03 13.95
CA ASN A 437 13.75 -2.26 12.80
C ASN A 437 12.42 -2.82 12.29
N PRO A 438 11.51 -1.97 11.80
CA PRO A 438 10.30 -2.48 11.17
C PRO A 438 10.61 -3.20 9.86
N PRO A 439 9.82 -4.22 9.50
CA PRO A 439 9.90 -4.83 8.19
C PRO A 439 9.35 -3.88 7.12
N THR A 440 9.48 -4.27 5.85
CA THR A 440 8.77 -3.66 4.72
C THR A 440 7.64 -4.58 4.26
N ALA A 441 6.63 -3.99 3.61
CA ALA A 441 5.55 -4.71 2.95
C ALA A 441 5.37 -4.12 1.54
N ASP A 442 5.21 -4.99 0.55
CA ASP A 442 4.88 -4.65 -0.83
C ASP A 442 3.82 -5.65 -1.30
N ALA A 443 2.59 -5.17 -1.46
CA ALA A 443 1.44 -5.95 -1.91
C ALA A 443 1.45 -6.15 -3.43
N GLY A 444 2.31 -5.44 -4.17
CA GLY A 444 2.32 -5.42 -5.63
C GLY A 444 1.26 -4.49 -6.22
N ARG A 445 1.18 -4.47 -7.56
CA ARG A 445 0.24 -3.62 -8.30
C ARG A 445 -1.20 -4.10 -8.22
N ASP A 446 -2.16 -3.22 -8.49
CA ASP A 446 -3.57 -3.59 -8.67
C ASP A 446 -3.80 -4.52 -9.88
N TYR A 447 -4.83 -5.38 -9.81
CA TYR A 447 -5.19 -6.33 -10.87
C TYR A 447 -6.66 -6.26 -11.27
N VAL A 448 -6.93 -6.63 -12.53
CA VAL A 448 -8.27 -6.95 -13.04
C VAL A 448 -8.31 -8.44 -13.36
N ILE A 449 -9.29 -9.17 -12.81
CA ILE A 449 -9.42 -10.62 -12.94
C ILE A 449 -10.79 -11.03 -13.50
N PRO A 450 -10.92 -12.19 -14.16
CA PRO A 450 -12.23 -12.75 -14.55
C PRO A 450 -13.08 -13.16 -13.34
N LYS A 451 -14.41 -13.09 -13.47
CA LYS A 451 -15.34 -13.59 -12.45
C LYS A 451 -15.29 -15.11 -12.32
N SER A 452 -15.73 -15.62 -11.17
CA SER A 452 -15.84 -17.06 -10.89
C SER A 452 -14.54 -17.83 -11.14
N THR A 453 -13.40 -17.19 -10.95
CA THR A 453 -12.06 -17.75 -11.21
C THR A 453 -11.20 -17.61 -9.97
N ALA A 454 -10.41 -18.65 -9.63
CA ALA A 454 -9.48 -18.59 -8.52
C ALA A 454 -8.32 -17.62 -8.81
N PHE A 455 -7.76 -17.04 -7.77
CA PHE A 455 -6.60 -16.15 -7.89
C PHE A 455 -5.66 -16.32 -6.70
N MET A 456 -4.41 -15.87 -6.85
CA MET A 456 -3.42 -15.90 -5.78
C MET A 456 -2.84 -14.51 -5.55
N LEU A 457 -2.81 -14.07 -4.31
CA LEU A 457 -2.15 -12.82 -3.92
C LEU A 457 -0.69 -13.13 -3.59
N THR A 458 0.23 -12.35 -4.15
CA THR A 458 1.67 -12.52 -3.93
C THR A 458 2.23 -11.17 -3.53
N GLY A 459 2.79 -11.12 -2.32
CA GLY A 459 3.48 -9.94 -1.82
C GLY A 459 4.98 -10.14 -1.70
N SER A 460 5.65 -9.15 -1.13
CA SER A 460 7.02 -9.29 -0.65
C SER A 460 7.23 -8.42 0.59
N GLY A 461 8.36 -8.65 1.26
CA GLY A 461 8.75 -7.91 2.45
C GLY A 461 10.18 -8.25 2.82
N THR A 462 10.89 -7.29 3.40
CA THR A 462 12.27 -7.44 3.84
C THR A 462 12.40 -6.93 5.27
N ASP A 463 13.32 -7.53 6.02
CA ASP A 463 13.65 -7.08 7.37
C ASP A 463 15.12 -6.66 7.44
N ALA A 464 15.40 -5.50 8.04
CA ALA A 464 16.77 -4.98 8.11
C ALA A 464 17.65 -5.73 9.12
N ASP A 465 17.05 -6.36 10.13
CA ASP A 465 17.73 -7.16 11.15
C ASP A 465 17.87 -8.63 10.74
N GLY A 466 17.22 -9.04 9.64
CA GLY A 466 17.20 -10.41 9.14
C GLY A 466 16.27 -11.32 9.94
N ASP A 467 15.27 -10.74 10.62
CA ASP A 467 14.24 -11.51 11.32
C ASP A 467 13.33 -12.27 10.33
N ALA A 468 12.81 -13.42 10.75
CA ALA A 468 11.98 -14.26 9.89
C ALA A 468 10.55 -13.73 9.81
N LEU A 469 10.12 -13.41 8.59
CA LEU A 469 8.86 -12.74 8.33
C LEU A 469 7.67 -13.70 8.21
N THR A 470 6.50 -13.25 8.64
CA THR A 470 5.21 -13.86 8.29
C THR A 470 4.33 -12.88 7.54
N TYR A 471 3.57 -13.39 6.57
CA TYR A 471 2.73 -12.61 5.65
C TYR A 471 1.28 -12.98 5.86
N THR A 472 0.44 -11.99 6.17
CA THR A 472 -1.01 -12.15 6.36
C THR A 472 -1.74 -11.33 5.32
N TRP A 473 -2.39 -12.01 4.39
CA TRP A 473 -3.29 -11.39 3.42
C TRP A 473 -4.70 -11.40 3.98
N GLU A 474 -5.37 -10.25 4.02
CA GLU A 474 -6.74 -10.10 4.52
C GLU A 474 -7.57 -9.29 3.55
N GLN A 475 -8.86 -9.61 3.42
CA GLN A 475 -9.78 -8.74 2.71
C GLN A 475 -10.09 -7.52 3.58
N ASN A 476 -10.13 -6.34 2.99
CA ASN A 476 -10.32 -5.04 3.63
C ASN A 476 -11.48 -4.28 2.95
N ASP A 477 -12.62 -4.96 2.78
CA ASP A 477 -13.86 -4.38 2.28
C ASP A 477 -14.83 -4.14 3.44
N PRO A 478 -14.71 -3.01 4.16
CA PRO A 478 -15.56 -2.72 5.29
C PRO A 478 -16.97 -2.42 4.80
N GLN A 479 -17.85 -3.41 4.92
CA GLN A 479 -19.25 -3.21 4.62
C GLN A 479 -20.09 -4.30 5.25
N ASN A 480 -21.22 -3.89 5.82
CA ASN A 480 -22.19 -4.78 6.44
C ASN A 480 -23.13 -5.42 5.41
N PRO A 481 -23.02 -6.72 5.11
CA PRO A 481 -24.06 -7.40 4.36
C PRO A 481 -25.31 -7.51 5.25
N ASN A 482 -26.48 -7.17 4.69
CA ASN A 482 -27.79 -7.33 5.37
C ASN A 482 -28.23 -8.82 5.40
N THR A 483 -27.35 -9.71 5.85
CA THR A 483 -27.61 -11.16 5.93
C THR A 483 -26.80 -11.81 7.05
N THR A 484 -27.32 -12.89 7.63
CA THR A 484 -26.61 -13.77 8.57
C THR A 484 -25.89 -14.91 7.87
N ALA A 485 -26.08 -15.05 6.55
CA ALA A 485 -25.54 -16.14 5.77
C ALA A 485 -24.06 -15.95 5.42
N ALA A 486 -23.40 -17.09 5.17
CA ALA A 486 -22.10 -17.17 4.52
C ALA A 486 -22.05 -16.38 3.19
N PRO A 487 -20.85 -15.98 2.71
CA PRO A 487 -20.68 -15.38 1.40
C PRO A 487 -21.28 -16.22 0.26
N THR A 488 -21.90 -15.54 -0.69
CA THR A 488 -22.46 -16.14 -1.90
C THR A 488 -21.78 -15.53 -3.12
N PRO A 489 -21.60 -16.25 -4.24
CA PRO A 489 -20.90 -15.72 -5.42
C PRO A 489 -21.45 -14.39 -5.95
N THR A 490 -22.75 -14.15 -5.80
CA THR A 490 -23.44 -12.92 -6.25
C THR A 490 -23.46 -11.79 -5.22
N ARG A 491 -22.75 -11.92 -4.09
CA ARG A 491 -22.68 -10.87 -3.07
C ARG A 491 -21.93 -9.65 -3.63
N ALA A 492 -22.61 -8.52 -3.70
CA ALA A 492 -22.06 -7.27 -4.26
C ALA A 492 -21.10 -6.55 -3.30
N ASN A 493 -21.31 -6.72 -1.99
CA ASN A 493 -20.82 -5.85 -0.94
C ASN A 493 -20.30 -6.66 0.25
N GLY A 494 -19.31 -6.13 0.97
CA GLY A 494 -18.71 -6.75 2.15
C GLY A 494 -17.81 -7.96 1.84
N PRO A 495 -17.32 -8.65 2.88
CA PRO A 495 -16.28 -9.64 2.73
C PRO A 495 -16.78 -10.95 2.10
N MET A 496 -15.88 -11.51 1.29
CA MET A 496 -15.97 -12.73 0.49
C MET A 496 -14.98 -13.80 0.96
N PHE A 497 -13.91 -13.39 1.64
CA PHE A 497 -12.82 -14.24 2.11
C PHE A 497 -12.59 -14.01 3.60
N ARG A 498 -12.57 -15.08 4.39
CA ARG A 498 -12.20 -15.03 5.81
C ARG A 498 -10.75 -14.63 6.04
N SER A 499 -10.45 -14.11 7.23
CA SER A 499 -9.07 -13.97 7.67
C SER A 499 -8.49 -15.34 8.05
N VAL A 500 -7.18 -15.51 7.81
CA VAL A 500 -6.41 -16.70 8.16
C VAL A 500 -5.04 -16.27 8.67
N LYS A 501 -4.52 -16.98 9.67
CA LYS A 501 -3.19 -16.73 10.24
C LYS A 501 -2.11 -16.68 9.15
N GLY A 502 -1.24 -15.68 9.24
CA GLY A 502 -0.10 -15.52 8.33
C GLY A 502 0.93 -16.64 8.45
N THR A 503 1.66 -16.87 7.36
CA THR A 503 2.70 -17.90 7.26
C THR A 503 4.00 -17.32 6.73
N GLY A 504 5.09 -18.10 6.72
CA GLY A 504 6.34 -17.69 6.05
C GLY A 504 6.22 -17.55 4.53
N SER A 505 5.11 -17.98 3.92
CA SER A 505 4.86 -17.80 2.49
C SER A 505 4.22 -16.44 2.21
N PRO A 506 4.76 -15.64 1.26
CA PRO A 506 4.12 -14.40 0.83
C PRO A 506 2.92 -14.60 -0.11
N VAL A 507 2.58 -15.86 -0.42
CA VAL A 507 1.52 -16.23 -1.36
C VAL A 507 0.29 -16.73 -0.62
N ARG A 508 -0.88 -16.15 -0.90
CA ARG A 508 -2.18 -16.67 -0.44
C ARG A 508 -3.09 -17.00 -1.63
N TYR A 509 -3.58 -18.23 -1.68
CA TYR A 509 -4.57 -18.68 -2.66
C TYR A 509 -5.99 -18.28 -2.22
N MET A 510 -6.81 -17.83 -3.17
CA MET A 510 -8.18 -17.34 -2.97
C MET A 510 -9.15 -18.05 -3.94
N PRO A 511 -10.02 -18.97 -3.44
CA PRO A 511 -10.04 -19.51 -2.08
C PRO A 511 -8.82 -20.39 -1.78
N SER A 512 -8.73 -20.96 -0.58
CA SER A 512 -7.67 -21.91 -0.21
C SER A 512 -7.40 -22.95 -1.30
N LEU A 513 -6.12 -23.29 -1.51
CA LEU A 513 -5.67 -24.20 -2.58
C LEU A 513 -6.41 -25.55 -2.55
N ASN A 514 -6.70 -26.08 -1.36
CA ASN A 514 -7.47 -27.32 -1.20
C ASN A 514 -8.88 -27.23 -1.81
N THR A 515 -9.52 -26.06 -1.76
CA THR A 515 -10.83 -25.80 -2.38
C THR A 515 -10.71 -25.91 -3.91
N VAL A 516 -9.67 -25.30 -4.47
CA VAL A 516 -9.41 -25.31 -5.92
C VAL A 516 -9.01 -26.72 -6.40
N LEU A 517 -8.22 -27.47 -5.63
CA LEU A 517 -7.86 -28.86 -5.93
C LEU A 517 -9.06 -29.81 -5.92
N ALA A 518 -10.13 -29.45 -5.21
CA ALA A 518 -11.41 -30.15 -5.23
C ALA A 518 -12.31 -29.72 -6.41
N GLY A 519 -11.82 -28.84 -7.30
CA GLY A 519 -12.54 -28.34 -8.47
C GLY A 519 -13.55 -27.24 -8.16
N ASN A 520 -13.42 -26.55 -7.02
CA ASN A 520 -14.36 -25.51 -6.58
C ASN A 520 -13.69 -24.13 -6.53
N THR A 521 -14.46 -23.09 -6.82
CA THR A 521 -14.05 -21.67 -6.65
C THR A 521 -14.67 -21.02 -5.42
N ALA A 522 -15.28 -21.85 -4.56
CA ALA A 522 -15.93 -21.42 -3.34
C ALA A 522 -15.91 -22.55 -2.30
N ASN A 523 -15.69 -22.17 -1.04
CA ASN A 523 -16.10 -22.94 0.13
C ASN A 523 -17.07 -22.07 0.95
N THR A 524 -17.44 -22.51 2.16
CA THR A 524 -18.40 -21.76 3.00
C THR A 524 -17.93 -20.34 3.35
N TRP A 525 -16.63 -20.07 3.44
CA TRP A 525 -16.10 -18.81 3.97
C TRP A 525 -15.17 -18.04 3.01
N GLU A 526 -14.83 -18.64 1.89
CA GLU A 526 -13.99 -18.06 0.84
C GLU A 526 -14.65 -18.31 -0.50
N VAL A 527 -15.09 -17.26 -1.19
CA VAL A 527 -15.92 -17.37 -2.39
C VAL A 527 -15.43 -16.40 -3.46
N CYS A 528 -15.03 -16.92 -4.63
CA CYS A 528 -14.77 -16.08 -5.79
C CYS A 528 -16.08 -15.42 -6.29
N PRO A 529 -16.11 -14.08 -6.47
CA PRO A 529 -17.32 -13.42 -6.96
C PRO A 529 -17.71 -13.84 -8.37
N SER A 530 -19.00 -14.04 -8.62
CA SER A 530 -19.59 -14.32 -9.93
C SER A 530 -20.17 -13.09 -10.62
N ILE A 531 -19.95 -11.90 -10.05
CA ILE A 531 -20.39 -10.60 -10.55
C ILE A 531 -19.22 -9.62 -10.54
N GLY A 532 -19.33 -8.54 -11.33
CA GLY A 532 -18.33 -7.49 -11.33
C GLY A 532 -18.35 -6.72 -10.00
N ARG A 533 -17.20 -6.60 -9.36
CA ARG A 533 -17.01 -5.82 -8.12
C ARG A 533 -15.52 -5.59 -7.86
N THR A 534 -15.22 -4.60 -7.04
CA THR A 534 -13.89 -4.41 -6.49
C THR A 534 -13.77 -5.15 -5.16
N LEU A 535 -12.60 -5.75 -4.95
CA LEU A 535 -12.16 -6.35 -3.70
C LEU A 535 -10.91 -5.58 -3.25
N ASN A 536 -10.89 -5.16 -1.99
CA ASN A 536 -9.72 -4.51 -1.39
C ASN A 536 -9.02 -5.53 -0.48
N PHE A 537 -7.71 -5.62 -0.57
CA PHE A 537 -6.89 -6.50 0.26
C PHE A 537 -5.80 -5.72 0.96
N SER A 538 -5.40 -6.21 2.13
CA SER A 538 -4.24 -5.75 2.88
C SER A 538 -3.25 -6.90 3.03
N LEU A 539 -1.97 -6.60 2.83
CA LEU A 539 -0.86 -7.45 3.23
C LEU A 539 -0.27 -6.89 4.51
N THR A 540 -0.30 -7.63 5.61
CA THR A 540 0.44 -7.31 6.83
C THR A 540 1.62 -8.26 7.00
N VAL A 541 2.82 -7.68 7.06
CA VAL A 541 4.10 -8.36 7.32
C VAL A 541 4.48 -8.18 8.78
N ARG A 542 4.83 -9.28 9.46
CA ARG A 542 5.30 -9.28 10.86
C ARG A 542 6.71 -9.86 10.94
N ASP A 543 7.56 -9.24 11.75
CA ASP A 543 8.94 -9.69 11.97
C ASP A 543 9.05 -10.87 12.97
N ASN A 544 8.00 -11.11 13.75
CA ASN A 544 7.95 -12.13 14.81
C ASN A 544 9.10 -12.00 15.83
N LYS A 545 9.53 -10.77 16.12
CA LYS A 545 10.58 -10.52 17.11
C LYS A 545 10.04 -10.61 18.54
N ALA A 546 10.62 -11.51 19.33
CA ALA A 546 10.24 -11.70 20.73
C ALA A 546 10.47 -10.43 21.56
N GLY A 547 9.40 -9.95 22.19
CA GLY A 547 9.45 -8.86 23.18
C GLY A 547 9.38 -7.44 22.63
N GLY A 548 8.96 -7.27 21.37
CA GLY A 548 8.72 -5.97 20.75
C GLY A 548 8.67 -6.10 19.24
N GLY A 549 7.73 -6.90 18.73
CA GLY A 549 7.56 -7.12 17.29
C GLY A 549 7.13 -5.85 16.57
N GLN A 550 7.52 -5.74 15.32
CA GLN A 550 7.12 -4.69 14.39
C GLN A 550 6.31 -5.28 13.25
N THR A 551 5.55 -4.41 12.60
CA THR A 551 4.69 -4.74 11.48
C THR A 551 4.84 -3.71 10.37
N ALA A 552 4.56 -4.10 9.15
CA ALA A 552 4.33 -3.21 8.02
C ALA A 552 3.13 -3.70 7.22
N SER A 553 2.43 -2.80 6.55
CA SER A 553 1.31 -3.18 5.70
C SER A 553 1.28 -2.40 4.40
N ASP A 554 0.78 -3.04 3.36
CA ASP A 554 0.52 -2.45 2.05
C ASP A 554 -0.83 -2.93 1.51
N LEU A 555 -1.48 -2.13 0.66
CA LEU A 555 -2.84 -2.36 0.17
C LEU A 555 -2.85 -2.72 -1.32
N MET A 556 -3.75 -3.61 -1.71
CA MET A 556 -3.94 -4.03 -3.10
C MET A 556 -5.42 -4.03 -3.47
N LYS A 557 -5.73 -3.56 -4.68
CA LYS A 557 -7.06 -3.66 -5.28
C LYS A 557 -7.12 -4.77 -6.32
N VAL A 558 -8.14 -5.61 -6.20
CA VAL A 558 -8.49 -6.63 -7.20
C VAL A 558 -9.88 -6.34 -7.75
N THR A 559 -9.96 -5.99 -9.02
CA THR A 559 -11.23 -5.72 -9.71
C THR A 559 -11.69 -6.97 -10.45
N VAL A 560 -12.80 -7.54 -10.00
CA VAL A 560 -13.47 -8.64 -10.70
C VAL A 560 -14.25 -8.06 -11.87
N ASN A 561 -13.94 -8.53 -13.07
CA ASN A 561 -14.64 -8.14 -14.29
C ASN A 561 -16.02 -8.84 -14.38
N GLY A 562 -17.08 -8.08 -14.66
CA GLY A 562 -18.43 -8.63 -14.76
C GLY A 562 -18.71 -9.47 -16.02
N THR A 563 -17.86 -9.35 -17.05
CA THR A 563 -18.06 -9.95 -18.37
C THR A 563 -17.15 -11.17 -18.60
N ALA A 564 -15.85 -11.03 -18.37
CA ALA A 564 -14.87 -12.10 -18.53
C ALA A 564 -14.98 -13.16 -17.43
N GLY A 565 -14.71 -14.41 -17.78
CA GLY A 565 -14.74 -15.58 -16.89
C GLY A 565 -16.02 -16.43 -17.01
N PRO A 566 -16.00 -17.66 -16.47
CA PRO A 566 -14.89 -18.26 -15.72
C PRO A 566 -13.73 -18.73 -16.63
N PHE A 567 -12.49 -18.53 -16.20
CA PHE A 567 -11.31 -19.11 -16.85
C PHE A 567 -11.10 -20.53 -16.33
N LEU A 568 -11.08 -21.53 -17.21
CA LEU A 568 -11.13 -22.96 -16.84
C LEU A 568 -10.16 -23.82 -17.64
N VAL A 569 -9.32 -24.60 -16.97
CA VAL A 569 -8.54 -25.70 -17.55
C VAL A 569 -9.50 -26.81 -17.95
N SER A 570 -9.37 -27.31 -19.19
CA SER A 570 -10.22 -28.38 -19.74
C SER A 570 -9.48 -29.69 -19.95
N VAL A 571 -8.18 -29.66 -20.29
CA VAL A 571 -7.34 -30.85 -20.46
C VAL A 571 -5.97 -30.63 -19.80
N PRO A 572 -5.51 -31.57 -18.94
CA PRO A 572 -6.18 -32.78 -18.51
C PRO A 572 -7.19 -32.50 -17.38
N ASN A 573 -8.38 -33.12 -17.43
CA ASN A 573 -9.35 -33.08 -16.33
C ASN A 573 -9.84 -34.44 -15.86
N THR A 574 -9.39 -35.51 -16.51
CA THR A 574 -9.67 -36.90 -16.17
C THR A 574 -8.37 -37.60 -15.78
N ASN A 575 -8.45 -38.78 -15.16
CA ASN A 575 -7.28 -39.62 -14.86
C ASN A 575 -6.71 -40.25 -16.14
N VAL A 576 -6.11 -39.42 -16.99
CA VAL A 576 -5.41 -39.83 -18.20
C VAL A 576 -4.03 -40.37 -17.84
N SER A 577 -3.45 -41.14 -18.76
CA SER A 577 -2.08 -41.63 -18.64
C SER A 577 -1.23 -41.03 -19.75
N TRP A 578 -0.23 -40.24 -19.38
CA TRP A 578 0.70 -39.61 -20.28
C TRP A 578 2.07 -40.28 -20.16
N GLN A 579 2.62 -40.73 -21.27
CA GLN A 579 3.96 -41.28 -21.25
C GLN A 579 5.00 -40.15 -21.22
N ALA A 580 5.98 -40.23 -20.32
CA ALA A 580 7.08 -39.28 -20.26
C ALA A 580 7.78 -39.15 -21.62
N GLY A 581 8.15 -37.92 -21.97
CA GLY A 581 8.76 -37.55 -23.24
C GLY A 581 7.81 -37.48 -24.44
N THR A 582 6.50 -37.66 -24.24
CA THR A 582 5.50 -37.38 -25.29
C THR A 582 5.10 -35.92 -25.31
N ASN A 583 4.64 -35.45 -26.47
CA ASN A 583 3.95 -34.18 -26.59
C ASN A 583 2.49 -34.36 -26.20
N GLN A 584 1.99 -33.49 -25.33
CA GLN A 584 0.59 -33.46 -24.90
C GLN A 584 0.06 -32.04 -25.04
N THR A 585 -1.22 -31.90 -25.33
CA THR A 585 -1.87 -30.59 -25.44
C THR A 585 -2.61 -30.31 -24.14
N VAL A 586 -2.28 -29.18 -23.52
CA VAL A 586 -3.04 -28.59 -22.43
C VAL A 586 -4.04 -27.61 -23.05
N THR A 587 -5.30 -27.64 -22.63
CA THR A 587 -6.34 -26.74 -23.13
C THR A 587 -7.10 -26.06 -22.00
N TRP A 588 -7.60 -24.85 -22.27
CA TRP A 588 -8.37 -24.04 -21.32
C TRP A 588 -9.37 -23.13 -22.06
N ASP A 589 -10.38 -22.63 -21.35
CA ASP A 589 -11.28 -21.60 -21.84
C ASP A 589 -10.66 -20.21 -21.60
N VAL A 590 -10.39 -19.47 -22.69
CA VAL A 590 -9.88 -18.09 -22.63
C VAL A 590 -10.86 -17.16 -21.94
N ALA A 591 -12.16 -17.41 -22.06
CA ALA A 591 -13.23 -16.74 -21.33
C ALA A 591 -13.17 -15.19 -21.35
N GLY A 592 -12.73 -14.60 -22.47
CA GLY A 592 -12.63 -13.15 -22.64
C GLY A 592 -11.53 -12.46 -21.82
N THR A 593 -10.58 -13.21 -21.25
CA THR A 593 -9.48 -12.69 -20.40
C THR A 593 -8.40 -11.95 -21.18
N THR A 594 -8.30 -12.15 -22.50
CA THR A 594 -7.41 -11.38 -23.39
C THR A 594 -7.93 -9.95 -23.68
N ALA A 595 -9.17 -9.65 -23.27
CA ALA A 595 -9.84 -8.38 -23.49
C ALA A 595 -10.60 -7.92 -22.22
N ASN A 596 -11.62 -7.09 -22.39
CA ASN A 596 -12.54 -6.66 -21.33
C ASN A 596 -11.86 -5.98 -20.11
N GLY A 597 -10.67 -5.41 -20.29
CA GLY A 597 -9.92 -4.79 -19.19
C GLY A 597 -9.09 -5.78 -18.35
N VAL A 598 -9.27 -7.10 -18.53
CA VAL A 598 -8.37 -8.13 -17.96
C VAL A 598 -7.06 -8.17 -18.75
N ASN A 599 -7.14 -8.01 -20.08
CA ASN A 599 -6.01 -7.75 -21.00
C ASN A 599 -4.81 -8.70 -20.84
N THR A 600 -5.06 -9.96 -20.48
CA THR A 600 -4.02 -10.97 -20.25
C THR A 600 -3.82 -11.80 -21.51
N ALA A 601 -2.91 -11.32 -22.37
CA ALA A 601 -2.64 -11.90 -23.69
C ALA A 601 -1.87 -13.24 -23.64
N TYR A 602 -1.26 -13.57 -22.52
CA TYR A 602 -0.40 -14.75 -22.38
C TYR A 602 -0.69 -15.52 -21.08
N VAL A 603 -0.29 -16.79 -21.03
CA VAL A 603 -0.38 -17.66 -19.85
C VAL A 603 0.95 -18.39 -19.57
N ASP A 604 1.09 -18.85 -18.33
CA ASP A 604 2.10 -19.82 -17.90
C ASP A 604 1.42 -21.15 -17.57
N ILE A 605 2.12 -22.27 -17.83
CA ILE A 605 1.63 -23.63 -17.54
C ILE A 605 2.61 -24.32 -16.60
N TYR A 606 2.10 -24.77 -15.46
CA TYR A 606 2.88 -25.45 -14.44
C TYR A 606 2.41 -26.89 -14.23
N LEU A 607 3.34 -27.75 -13.82
CA LEU A 607 3.12 -29.12 -13.39
C LEU A 607 3.39 -29.25 -11.89
N SER A 608 2.49 -29.97 -11.24
CA SER A 608 2.68 -30.56 -9.92
C SER A 608 2.84 -32.07 -10.06
N THR A 609 3.67 -32.68 -9.22
CA THR A 609 3.88 -34.13 -9.11
C THR A 609 3.46 -34.69 -7.74
N ASN A 610 2.90 -33.85 -6.87
CA ASN A 610 2.55 -34.14 -5.47
C ASN A 610 1.08 -33.88 -5.15
N GLY A 611 0.20 -34.10 -6.14
CA GLY A 611 -1.24 -33.97 -6.03
C GLY A 611 -1.75 -32.54 -6.08
N GLY A 612 -0.88 -31.57 -6.39
CA GLY A 612 -1.19 -30.15 -6.44
C GLY A 612 -0.85 -29.38 -5.16
N THR A 613 -0.09 -29.95 -4.22
CA THR A 613 0.36 -29.22 -3.02
C THR A 613 1.41 -28.16 -3.33
N SER A 614 2.18 -28.34 -4.42
CA SER A 614 3.01 -27.30 -5.03
C SER A 614 3.15 -27.48 -6.54
N PHE A 615 3.49 -26.40 -7.26
CA PHE A 615 3.63 -26.37 -8.73
C PHE A 615 5.04 -25.88 -9.16
N PRO A 616 6.12 -26.60 -8.82
CA PRO A 616 7.49 -26.12 -9.05
C PRO A 616 7.98 -26.21 -10.49
N THR A 617 7.32 -27.01 -11.35
CA THR A 617 7.80 -27.28 -12.71
C THR A 617 7.07 -26.41 -13.73
N LEU A 618 7.75 -25.42 -14.30
CA LEU A 618 7.23 -24.59 -15.38
C LEU A 618 7.39 -25.32 -16.73
N LEU A 619 6.27 -25.68 -17.36
CA LEU A 619 6.22 -26.43 -18.61
C LEU A 619 6.16 -25.54 -19.86
N ALA A 620 5.52 -24.38 -19.73
CA ALA A 620 5.43 -23.37 -20.78
C ALA A 620 5.30 -21.98 -20.14
N SER A 621 5.84 -20.94 -20.77
CA SER A 621 5.78 -19.59 -20.21
C SER A 621 5.58 -18.50 -21.23
N LYS A 622 4.73 -17.52 -20.87
CA LYS A 622 4.35 -16.40 -21.74
C LYS A 622 3.84 -16.89 -23.12
N VAL A 623 3.13 -18.01 -23.14
CA VAL A 623 2.52 -18.55 -24.37
C VAL A 623 1.19 -17.86 -24.63
N PRO A 624 0.72 -17.74 -25.89
CA PRO A 624 -0.55 -17.09 -26.20
C PRO A 624 -1.71 -17.63 -25.36
N ASN A 625 -2.54 -16.74 -24.85
CA ASN A 625 -3.78 -17.10 -24.18
C ASN A 625 -4.88 -17.34 -25.23
N ASP A 626 -4.71 -18.39 -26.04
CA ASP A 626 -5.58 -18.74 -27.17
C ASP A 626 -6.38 -20.04 -26.96
N GLY A 627 -6.20 -20.67 -25.79
CA GLY A 627 -6.96 -21.83 -25.35
C GLY A 627 -6.22 -23.16 -25.48
N SER A 628 -5.02 -23.20 -26.05
CA SER A 628 -4.23 -24.43 -26.13
C SER A 628 -2.72 -24.22 -26.21
N GLU A 629 -1.93 -25.09 -25.59
CA GLU A 629 -0.48 -25.14 -25.77
C GLU A 629 -0.01 -26.60 -25.79
N ILE A 630 0.97 -26.89 -26.65
CA ILE A 630 1.65 -28.19 -26.68
C ILE A 630 2.81 -28.15 -25.69
N ILE A 631 2.80 -29.06 -24.71
CA ILE A 631 3.89 -29.24 -23.76
C ILE A 631 4.62 -30.56 -24.01
N THR A 632 5.84 -30.65 -23.51
CA THR A 632 6.60 -31.92 -23.45
C THR A 632 6.50 -32.47 -22.04
N VAL A 633 5.97 -33.69 -21.90
CA VAL A 633 5.77 -34.32 -20.59
C VAL A 633 7.14 -34.66 -19.99
N PRO A 634 7.50 -34.12 -18.81
CA PRO A 634 8.79 -34.40 -18.19
C PRO A 634 8.89 -35.86 -17.73
N ASN A 635 10.13 -36.35 -17.58
CA ASN A 635 10.40 -37.69 -17.07
C ASN A 635 10.29 -37.74 -15.54
N THR A 636 9.06 -37.59 -15.04
CA THR A 636 8.72 -37.67 -13.61
C THR A 636 7.54 -38.64 -13.42
N PRO A 637 7.76 -39.96 -13.55
CA PRO A 637 6.67 -40.93 -13.42
C PRO A 637 6.00 -40.85 -12.04
N GLY A 638 4.68 -40.94 -12.02
CA GLY A 638 3.87 -40.81 -10.80
C GLY A 638 2.38 -40.75 -11.11
N THR A 639 1.54 -40.91 -10.09
CA THR A 639 0.07 -40.95 -10.24
C THR A 639 -0.64 -39.71 -9.67
N GLN A 640 0.12 -38.76 -9.11
CA GLN A 640 -0.40 -37.58 -8.42
C GLN A 640 -0.05 -36.29 -9.18
N ASN A 641 -0.21 -36.27 -10.51
CA ASN A 641 0.16 -35.11 -11.30
C ASN A 641 -1.04 -34.16 -11.50
N ARG A 642 -0.77 -32.85 -11.51
CA ARG A 642 -1.76 -31.79 -11.79
C ARG A 642 -1.16 -30.73 -12.71
N ILE A 643 -2.00 -30.12 -13.55
CA ILE A 643 -1.66 -28.95 -14.35
C ILE A 643 -2.29 -27.71 -13.73
N MET A 644 -1.55 -26.61 -13.72
CA MET A 644 -2.06 -25.26 -13.48
C MET A 644 -1.86 -24.44 -14.75
N VAL A 645 -2.88 -23.70 -15.16
CA VAL A 645 -2.75 -22.62 -16.16
C VAL A 645 -3.01 -21.30 -15.43
N LYS A 646 -2.03 -20.40 -15.49
CA LYS A 646 -2.04 -19.11 -14.80
C LYS A 646 -1.90 -17.97 -15.82
N GLY A 647 -2.66 -16.88 -15.65
CA GLY A 647 -2.44 -15.67 -16.45
C GLY A 647 -1.01 -15.15 -16.29
N TYR A 648 -0.29 -14.94 -17.40
CA TYR A 648 1.05 -14.35 -17.37
C TYR A 648 0.94 -12.88 -16.98
N ASP A 649 1.75 -12.44 -16.01
CA ASP A 649 1.65 -11.09 -15.43
C ASP A 649 0.21 -10.78 -14.95
N ASN A 650 -0.48 -11.79 -14.42
CA ASN A 650 -1.74 -11.66 -13.71
C ASN A 650 -1.80 -12.68 -12.55
N ILE A 651 -2.84 -12.59 -11.73
CA ILE A 651 -3.00 -13.37 -10.50
C ILE A 651 -4.04 -14.49 -10.58
N PHE A 652 -4.87 -14.51 -11.63
CA PHE A 652 -5.88 -15.56 -11.81
C PHE A 652 -5.26 -16.86 -12.36
N TYR A 653 -5.84 -17.99 -11.98
CA TYR A 653 -5.42 -19.31 -12.44
C TYR A 653 -6.57 -20.32 -12.34
N ASP A 654 -6.39 -21.46 -13.00
CA ASP A 654 -7.21 -22.65 -12.76
C ASP A 654 -6.37 -23.94 -12.81
N LEU A 655 -6.89 -25.03 -12.23
CA LEU A 655 -6.21 -26.31 -12.06
C LEU A 655 -6.95 -27.45 -12.77
N SER A 656 -6.20 -28.46 -13.18
CA SER A 656 -6.77 -29.76 -13.57
C SER A 656 -7.57 -30.38 -12.42
N ASN A 657 -8.82 -30.76 -12.68
CA ASN A 657 -9.77 -31.27 -11.68
C ASN A 657 -9.45 -32.67 -11.16
N THR A 658 -8.71 -33.51 -11.91
CA THR A 658 -8.32 -34.87 -11.48
C THR A 658 -6.81 -35.09 -11.55
N ASN A 659 -6.26 -35.87 -10.61
CA ASN A 659 -4.88 -36.36 -10.72
C ASN A 659 -4.75 -37.22 -11.99
N PHE A 660 -3.65 -37.05 -12.72
CA PHE A 660 -3.33 -37.90 -13.87
C PHE A 660 -1.99 -38.62 -13.68
N THR A 661 -1.79 -39.67 -14.47
CA THR A 661 -0.60 -40.52 -14.39
C THR A 661 0.43 -40.11 -15.43
N ILE A 662 1.68 -39.96 -15.00
CA ILE A 662 2.85 -39.94 -15.89
C ILE A 662 3.52 -41.32 -15.80
N THR A 663 3.67 -42.02 -16.93
CA THR A 663 4.36 -43.31 -16.98
C THR A 663 5.80 -43.17 -17.41
N ALA A 664 6.62 -44.19 -17.12
CA ALA A 664 8.00 -44.26 -17.59
C ALA A 664 8.10 -44.08 -19.13
N PRO A 665 9.16 -43.40 -19.61
CA PRO A 665 9.33 -43.17 -21.03
C PRO A 665 9.71 -44.47 -21.74
N GLY A 666 9.29 -44.59 -23.01
CA GLY A 666 9.90 -45.55 -23.92
C GLY A 666 11.30 -45.10 -24.35
N SER A 667 11.97 -45.88 -25.21
CA SER A 667 13.20 -45.41 -25.88
C SER A 667 12.83 -44.31 -26.87
N THR A 668 13.08 -43.06 -26.52
CA THR A 668 12.68 -41.89 -27.31
C THR A 668 13.53 -40.66 -27.00
N HIS A 669 13.40 -39.61 -27.79
CA HIS A 669 13.98 -38.29 -27.53
C HIS A 669 12.91 -37.26 -27.18
N THR A 670 13.37 -36.10 -26.68
CA THR A 670 12.51 -34.96 -26.35
C THR A 670 13.13 -33.66 -26.84
N ALA A 671 12.27 -32.69 -27.19
CA ALA A 671 12.62 -31.29 -27.31
C ALA A 671 11.62 -30.52 -26.44
N ALA A 672 12.11 -29.68 -25.53
CA ALA A 672 11.27 -28.96 -24.59
C ALA A 672 11.77 -27.53 -24.38
N PHE A 673 10.84 -26.67 -23.97
CA PHE A 673 11.16 -25.40 -23.33
C PHE A 673 12.06 -25.65 -22.10
N ASN A 674 12.96 -24.71 -21.82
CA ASN A 674 14.02 -24.87 -20.83
C ASN A 674 13.58 -24.61 -19.38
N GLY A 675 12.31 -24.29 -19.14
CA GLY A 675 11.78 -24.04 -17.79
C GLY A 675 12.05 -22.63 -17.24
N VAL A 676 12.60 -21.71 -18.04
CA VAL A 676 12.94 -20.34 -17.60
C VAL A 676 11.87 -19.34 -18.05
N SER A 677 11.19 -18.68 -17.10
CA SER A 677 10.08 -17.77 -17.41
C SER A 677 10.45 -16.72 -18.48
N GLY A 678 9.56 -16.51 -19.45
CA GLY A 678 9.75 -15.59 -20.56
C GLY A 678 10.71 -16.04 -21.67
N GLU A 679 11.48 -17.12 -21.50
CA GLU A 679 12.42 -17.58 -22.54
C GLU A 679 11.75 -18.26 -23.73
N GLN A 680 10.48 -18.68 -23.59
CA GLN A 680 9.70 -19.27 -24.68
C GLN A 680 9.13 -18.20 -25.63
N ASN A 681 8.88 -16.97 -25.15
CA ASN A 681 8.33 -15.86 -25.92
C ASN A 681 9.17 -14.59 -25.76
N LYS A 682 9.93 -14.24 -26.80
CA LYS A 682 10.86 -13.11 -26.79
C LYS A 682 10.42 -12.00 -27.74
N THR A 683 10.70 -10.77 -27.33
CA THR A 683 10.45 -9.57 -28.14
C THR A 683 11.78 -8.97 -28.58
N ILE A 684 11.92 -8.65 -29.87
CA ILE A 684 13.10 -8.00 -30.44
C ILE A 684 12.71 -6.95 -31.46
N CYS A 685 13.69 -6.14 -31.85
CA CYS A 685 13.60 -5.21 -32.96
C CYS A 685 13.99 -5.84 -34.30
N THR A 686 13.40 -5.35 -35.38
CA THR A 686 13.95 -5.53 -36.73
C THR A 686 15.42 -5.09 -36.78
N GLY A 687 16.29 -5.98 -37.26
CA GLY A 687 17.75 -5.78 -37.35
C GLY A 687 18.55 -6.51 -36.26
N SER A 688 17.90 -7.02 -35.21
CA SER A 688 18.54 -7.82 -34.16
C SER A 688 18.41 -9.32 -34.42
N ASN A 689 19.39 -10.10 -33.96
CA ASN A 689 19.28 -11.56 -33.92
C ASN A 689 18.65 -12.00 -32.59
N ILE A 690 18.04 -13.19 -32.57
CA ILE A 690 17.50 -13.79 -31.35
C ILE A 690 17.86 -15.25 -31.25
N ALA A 691 18.08 -15.73 -30.02
CA ALA A 691 18.40 -17.12 -29.73
C ALA A 691 17.44 -17.71 -28.69
N TYR A 692 17.07 -18.97 -28.89
CA TYR A 692 16.26 -19.78 -28.00
C TYR A 692 17.02 -21.04 -27.59
N SER A 693 16.97 -21.38 -26.30
CA SER A 693 17.55 -22.62 -25.78
C SER A 693 16.48 -23.71 -25.71
N ILE A 694 16.74 -24.81 -26.43
CA ILE A 694 15.89 -26.00 -26.48
C ILE A 694 16.55 -27.07 -25.63
N ALA A 695 15.85 -27.52 -24.58
CA ALA A 695 16.30 -28.63 -23.76
C ALA A 695 16.05 -29.94 -24.52
N TYR A 696 17.12 -30.73 -24.72
CA TYR A 696 17.05 -32.04 -25.35
C TYR A 696 17.43 -33.13 -24.34
N THR A 697 16.58 -34.15 -24.24
CA THR A 697 16.86 -35.34 -23.41
C THR A 697 16.61 -36.60 -24.21
N ALA A 698 17.58 -37.52 -24.18
CA ALA A 698 17.43 -38.89 -24.64
C ALA A 698 16.94 -39.76 -23.48
N LEU A 699 15.81 -40.43 -23.66
CA LEU A 699 15.09 -41.19 -22.64
C LEU A 699 15.05 -42.68 -22.98
N GLY A 700 14.92 -43.54 -21.96
CA GLY A 700 14.75 -44.99 -22.16
C GLY A 700 15.89 -45.65 -22.96
N GLY A 701 17.13 -45.19 -22.79
CA GLY A 701 18.31 -45.71 -23.51
C GLY A 701 18.41 -45.29 -24.98
N PHE A 702 17.65 -44.27 -25.41
CA PHE A 702 17.71 -43.74 -26.77
C PHE A 702 19.11 -43.19 -27.12
N SER A 703 19.60 -43.50 -28.31
CA SER A 703 20.92 -43.07 -28.81
C SER A 703 20.89 -42.58 -30.26
N GLY A 704 19.68 -42.42 -30.84
CA GLY A 704 19.50 -41.92 -32.19
C GLY A 704 19.95 -40.48 -32.34
N SER A 705 20.53 -40.14 -33.50
CA SER A 705 20.82 -38.75 -33.85
C SER A 705 19.53 -38.00 -34.19
N THR A 706 19.30 -36.87 -33.55
CA THR A 706 18.12 -36.03 -33.73
C THR A 706 18.53 -34.73 -34.41
N THR A 707 17.84 -34.37 -35.50
CA THR A 707 17.99 -33.09 -36.20
C THR A 707 16.81 -32.16 -35.90
N PHE A 708 16.99 -30.86 -36.12
CA PHE A 708 15.98 -29.84 -35.82
C PHE A 708 15.61 -29.05 -37.07
N SER A 709 14.34 -28.69 -37.14
CA SER A 709 13.80 -27.79 -38.16
C SER A 709 12.79 -26.85 -37.51
N VAL A 710 12.49 -25.72 -38.16
CA VAL A 710 11.47 -24.78 -37.70
C VAL A 710 10.56 -24.38 -38.86
N ALA A 711 9.29 -24.17 -38.54
CA ALA A 711 8.32 -23.52 -39.42
C ALA A 711 7.71 -22.28 -38.71
N GLY A 712 7.19 -21.33 -39.49
CA GLY A 712 6.50 -20.14 -38.96
C GLY A 712 7.42 -18.97 -38.59
N ASN A 713 8.72 -19.06 -38.88
CA ASN A 713 9.63 -17.93 -38.75
C ASN A 713 9.27 -16.78 -39.72
N PRO A 714 9.62 -15.51 -39.39
CA PRO A 714 9.30 -14.39 -40.25
C PRO A 714 9.87 -14.56 -41.66
N PRO A 715 9.11 -14.30 -42.74
CA PRO A 715 9.61 -14.43 -44.11
C PRO A 715 10.91 -13.64 -44.32
N GLY A 716 11.89 -14.26 -45.00
CA GLY A 716 13.20 -13.66 -45.29
C GLY A 716 14.26 -13.82 -44.19
N THR A 717 13.88 -14.35 -43.02
CA THR A 717 14.85 -14.66 -41.95
C THR A 717 15.62 -15.95 -42.21
N THR A 718 16.79 -16.09 -41.58
CA THR A 718 17.58 -17.32 -41.59
C THR A 718 17.55 -17.95 -40.20
N VAL A 719 17.34 -19.27 -40.13
CA VAL A 719 17.35 -20.01 -38.87
C VAL A 719 18.45 -21.06 -38.87
N ALA A 720 19.24 -21.10 -37.80
CA ALA A 720 20.30 -22.07 -37.60
C ALA A 720 20.20 -22.72 -36.22
N PHE A 721 20.57 -24.00 -36.14
CA PHE A 721 20.62 -24.77 -34.90
C PHE A 721 22.08 -25.12 -34.55
N SER A 722 22.45 -24.92 -33.28
CA SER A 722 23.78 -25.26 -32.76
C SER A 722 23.68 -26.07 -31.46
N PRO A 723 24.11 -27.35 -31.45
CA PRO A 723 24.53 -28.14 -32.60
C PRO A 723 23.37 -28.43 -33.58
N ALA A 724 23.69 -28.71 -34.86
CA ALA A 724 22.67 -29.01 -35.88
C ALA A 724 21.97 -30.37 -35.65
N SER A 725 22.64 -31.29 -34.96
CA SER A 725 22.09 -32.55 -34.49
C SER A 725 22.65 -32.92 -33.13
N ILE A 726 21.89 -33.69 -32.35
CA ILE A 726 22.30 -34.15 -31.02
C ILE A 726 21.75 -35.57 -30.76
N ASN A 727 22.47 -36.38 -29.99
CA ASN A 727 22.09 -37.77 -29.68
C ASN A 727 22.22 -38.13 -28.19
N ALA A 728 22.56 -37.17 -27.34
CA ALA A 728 22.69 -37.29 -25.89
C ALA A 728 22.11 -36.06 -25.20
N ASN A 729 21.86 -36.12 -23.90
CA ASN A 729 21.29 -35.01 -23.15
C ASN A 729 22.12 -33.73 -23.33
N GLY A 730 21.45 -32.61 -23.58
CA GLY A 730 22.11 -31.34 -23.81
C GLY A 730 21.14 -30.24 -24.19
N THR A 731 21.69 -29.10 -24.62
CA THR A 731 20.93 -27.94 -25.07
C THR A 731 21.23 -27.67 -26.54
N VAL A 732 20.20 -27.38 -27.31
CA VAL A 732 20.31 -26.92 -28.70
C VAL A 732 19.89 -25.46 -28.76
N THR A 733 20.74 -24.62 -29.34
CA THR A 733 20.42 -23.20 -29.53
C THR A 733 19.84 -22.99 -30.93
N MET A 734 18.62 -22.47 -31.01
CA MET A 734 18.01 -22.00 -32.25
C MET A 734 18.24 -20.49 -32.38
N THR A 735 18.93 -20.06 -33.43
CA THR A 735 19.18 -18.64 -33.72
C THR A 735 18.41 -18.20 -34.95
N VAL A 736 17.61 -17.14 -34.83
CA VAL A 736 16.93 -16.45 -35.94
C VAL A 736 17.68 -15.14 -36.24
N SER A 737 18.09 -14.97 -37.49
CA SER A 737 18.85 -13.80 -37.98
C SER A 737 18.24 -13.21 -39.25
N ASN A 738 18.86 -12.14 -39.78
CA ASN A 738 18.40 -11.40 -40.96
C ASN A 738 17.00 -10.78 -40.81
N THR A 739 16.71 -10.23 -39.63
CA THR A 739 15.39 -9.68 -39.28
C THR A 739 15.14 -8.25 -39.78
N THR A 740 16.13 -7.59 -40.41
CA THR A 740 16.03 -6.18 -40.85
C THR A 740 14.88 -5.92 -41.83
N ALA A 741 14.67 -6.81 -42.80
CA ALA A 741 13.63 -6.70 -43.82
C ALA A 741 12.37 -7.52 -43.49
N ALA A 742 12.36 -8.22 -42.36
CA ALA A 742 11.23 -9.01 -41.93
C ALA A 742 10.08 -8.10 -41.48
N THR A 743 8.84 -8.47 -41.83
CA THR A 743 7.66 -7.69 -41.44
C THR A 743 7.47 -7.79 -39.91
N PRO A 744 7.30 -6.67 -39.20
CA PRO A 744 6.95 -6.70 -37.78
C PRO A 744 5.66 -7.50 -37.53
N GLY A 745 5.60 -8.22 -36.41
CA GLY A 745 4.46 -9.07 -36.06
C GLY A 745 4.79 -10.11 -35.00
N PHE A 746 3.76 -10.85 -34.59
CA PHE A 746 3.89 -11.97 -33.67
C PHE A 746 3.94 -13.29 -34.45
N TYR A 747 4.99 -14.08 -34.23
CA TYR A 747 5.29 -15.30 -34.97
C TYR A 747 5.38 -16.51 -34.04
N THR A 748 4.69 -17.59 -34.40
CA THR A 748 4.85 -18.90 -33.74
C THR A 748 5.90 -19.72 -34.50
N LEU A 749 6.99 -20.03 -33.82
CA LEU A 749 8.11 -20.83 -34.31
C LEU A 749 7.89 -22.29 -33.89
N ALA A 750 7.29 -23.09 -34.78
CA ALA A 750 7.06 -24.50 -34.55
C ALA A 750 8.35 -25.29 -34.80
N VAL A 751 9.07 -25.66 -33.74
CA VAL A 751 10.32 -26.42 -33.83
C VAL A 751 10.00 -27.92 -33.82
N THR A 752 10.49 -28.64 -34.82
CA THR A 752 10.35 -30.10 -34.94
C THR A 752 11.70 -30.78 -34.81
N ALA A 753 11.83 -31.64 -33.79
CA ALA A 753 12.99 -32.50 -33.55
C ALA A 753 12.73 -33.91 -34.11
N THR A 754 13.53 -34.33 -35.08
CA THR A 754 13.30 -35.57 -35.87
C THR A 754 14.45 -36.56 -35.70
N SER A 755 14.12 -37.81 -35.38
CA SER A 755 15.07 -38.93 -35.42
C SER A 755 14.38 -40.16 -35.99
N GLY A 756 14.80 -40.59 -37.20
CA GLY A 756 14.11 -41.63 -37.95
C GLY A 756 12.66 -41.27 -38.22
N ALA A 757 11.72 -42.12 -37.81
CA ALA A 757 10.28 -41.89 -37.93
C ALA A 757 9.66 -41.13 -36.74
N THR A 758 10.43 -40.86 -35.69
CA THR A 758 9.93 -40.20 -34.48
C THR A 758 10.13 -38.70 -34.57
N THR A 759 9.06 -37.93 -34.32
CA THR A 759 9.09 -36.47 -34.27
C THR A 759 8.57 -35.97 -32.93
N LYS A 760 9.11 -34.83 -32.48
CA LYS A 760 8.65 -34.09 -31.29
C LYS A 760 8.56 -32.61 -31.65
N ASN A 761 7.52 -31.94 -31.16
CA ASN A 761 7.27 -30.54 -31.48
C ASN A 761 7.35 -29.67 -30.22
N VAL A 762 7.86 -28.46 -30.36
CA VAL A 762 7.80 -27.44 -29.30
C VAL A 762 7.67 -26.08 -29.95
N ASN A 763 6.77 -25.24 -29.43
CA ASN A 763 6.57 -23.89 -29.95
C ASN A 763 7.44 -22.90 -29.18
N TYR A 764 8.04 -21.97 -29.92
CA TYR A 764 8.62 -20.73 -29.41
C TYR A 764 7.92 -19.54 -30.07
N TYR A 765 7.99 -18.37 -29.46
CA TYR A 765 7.24 -17.20 -29.90
C TYR A 765 8.17 -16.00 -30.06
N LEU A 766 8.03 -15.32 -31.20
CA LEU A 766 8.81 -14.13 -31.54
C LEU A 766 7.86 -12.96 -31.80
N ASN A 767 7.90 -11.95 -30.93
CA ASN A 767 7.30 -10.66 -31.19
C ASN A 767 8.35 -9.72 -31.83
N LEU A 768 8.26 -9.53 -33.14
CA LEU A 768 9.18 -8.68 -33.90
C LEU A 768 8.60 -7.27 -34.02
N LEU A 769 9.21 -6.30 -33.35
CA LEU A 769 8.80 -4.90 -33.38
C LEU A 769 9.57 -4.09 -34.42
N ASN A 770 8.93 -3.05 -34.94
CA ASN A 770 9.55 -2.13 -35.89
C ASN A 770 10.56 -1.23 -35.16
N SER A 771 11.81 -1.23 -35.61
CA SER A 771 12.84 -0.30 -35.12
C SER A 771 12.88 1.04 -35.86
N ASN A 772 12.14 1.17 -36.95
CA ASN A 772 12.06 2.41 -37.71
C ASN A 772 10.92 3.29 -37.20
N PHE A 773 11.28 4.30 -36.41
CA PHE A 773 10.36 5.34 -35.95
C PHE A 773 10.32 6.56 -36.89
N GLY A 774 11.09 6.59 -37.98
CA GLY A 774 11.25 7.80 -38.79
C GLY A 774 11.78 9.00 -37.98
N THR A 775 11.58 10.20 -38.49
CA THR A 775 11.97 11.44 -37.80
C THR A 775 10.79 12.02 -37.03
N MET A 776 10.98 12.26 -35.73
CA MET A 776 9.98 12.90 -34.89
C MET A 776 9.79 14.37 -35.29
N THR A 777 8.53 14.80 -35.40
CA THR A 777 8.16 16.18 -35.76
C THR A 777 7.60 16.90 -34.54
N LEU A 778 8.34 17.88 -34.04
CA LEU A 778 7.93 18.72 -32.91
C LEU A 778 6.93 19.78 -33.37
N THR A 779 5.89 20.06 -32.58
CA THR A 779 4.80 20.98 -32.97
C THR A 779 4.71 22.22 -32.11
N ALA A 780 4.67 22.09 -30.78
CA ALA A 780 4.56 23.24 -29.88
C ALA A 780 5.47 23.11 -28.64
N PRO A 781 6.11 24.20 -28.17
CA PRO A 781 6.21 25.51 -28.84
C PRO A 781 6.84 25.42 -30.22
N ALA A 782 6.46 26.32 -31.13
CA ALA A 782 7.10 26.42 -32.42
C ALA A 782 8.60 26.71 -32.24
N ASN A 783 9.42 26.25 -33.19
CA ASN A 783 10.86 26.52 -33.11
C ASN A 783 11.12 28.03 -33.10
N LEU A 784 11.99 28.46 -32.18
CA LEU A 784 12.34 29.86 -31.90
C LEU A 784 11.19 30.70 -31.31
N ALA A 785 10.14 30.07 -30.75
CA ALA A 785 9.08 30.80 -30.06
C ALA A 785 9.64 31.60 -28.88
N VAL A 786 9.19 32.84 -28.72
CA VAL A 786 9.58 33.74 -27.63
C VAL A 786 8.38 34.06 -26.74
N GLY A 787 8.63 34.59 -25.54
CA GLY A 787 7.55 34.96 -24.62
C GLY A 787 6.72 33.75 -24.17
N GLN A 788 7.35 32.58 -24.04
CA GLN A 788 6.67 31.38 -23.55
C GLN A 788 6.52 31.41 -22.03
N ASN A 789 5.54 30.68 -21.50
CA ASN A 789 5.32 30.55 -20.07
C ASN A 789 6.46 29.74 -19.42
N THR A 790 6.72 29.93 -18.13
CA THR A 790 7.65 29.10 -17.35
C THR A 790 7.08 27.71 -17.03
N SER A 791 5.78 27.52 -17.27
CA SER A 791 5.11 26.23 -17.32
C SER A 791 4.28 26.09 -18.59
N LEU A 792 4.56 25.06 -19.39
CA LEU A 792 3.93 24.86 -20.69
C LEU A 792 3.93 23.38 -21.10
N ASN A 793 3.15 23.07 -22.14
CA ASN A 793 3.08 21.73 -22.69
C ASN A 793 3.89 21.63 -24.00
N LEU A 794 4.79 20.65 -24.06
CA LEU A 794 5.55 20.27 -25.24
C LEU A 794 4.75 19.23 -26.02
N THR A 795 4.53 19.44 -27.31
CA THR A 795 3.72 18.55 -28.15
C THR A 795 4.43 18.20 -29.46
N TRP A 796 4.18 17.00 -29.96
CA TRP A 796 4.75 16.49 -31.22
C TRP A 796 3.76 15.58 -31.93
N THR A 797 4.04 15.21 -33.18
CA THR A 797 3.25 14.22 -33.91
C THR A 797 3.48 12.82 -33.34
N ALA A 798 2.41 12.13 -32.92
CA ALA A 798 2.48 10.75 -32.46
C ALA A 798 3.04 9.82 -33.55
N ASN A 799 3.89 8.89 -33.14
CA ASN A 799 4.44 7.84 -33.98
C ASN A 799 3.68 6.53 -33.79
N SER A 800 3.24 5.88 -34.87
CA SER A 800 2.48 4.64 -34.81
C SER A 800 3.27 3.44 -34.28
N ASN A 801 4.61 3.47 -34.33
CA ASN A 801 5.47 2.39 -33.87
C ASN A 801 5.98 2.61 -32.43
N ALA A 802 5.68 3.76 -31.82
CA ALA A 802 6.09 4.10 -30.46
C ALA A 802 4.94 3.89 -29.47
N THR A 803 5.25 3.24 -28.35
CA THR A 803 4.34 3.11 -27.20
C THR A 803 4.68 4.11 -26.09
N SER A 804 5.87 4.72 -26.13
CA SER A 804 6.28 5.81 -25.23
C SER A 804 7.33 6.74 -25.86
N TYR A 805 7.61 7.86 -25.19
CA TYR A 805 8.57 8.87 -25.61
C TYR A 805 9.37 9.37 -24.42
N ASP A 806 10.69 9.45 -24.56
CA ASP A 806 11.54 10.22 -23.66
C ASP A 806 11.62 11.67 -24.14
N VAL A 807 11.45 12.62 -23.22
CA VAL A 807 11.51 14.05 -23.49
C VAL A 807 12.61 14.66 -22.66
N GLN A 808 13.41 15.52 -23.27
CA GLN A 808 14.46 16.28 -22.59
C GLN A 808 14.30 17.77 -22.85
N VAL A 809 14.54 18.58 -21.83
CA VAL A 809 14.63 20.04 -21.89
C VAL A 809 15.97 20.46 -21.28
N ALA A 810 16.72 21.29 -21.98
CA ALA A 810 18.06 21.73 -21.60
C ALA A 810 18.24 23.24 -21.83
N THR A 811 19.22 23.85 -21.17
CA THR A 811 19.59 25.27 -21.38
C THR A 811 20.59 25.47 -22.52
N ASP A 812 21.12 24.39 -23.09
CA ASP A 812 22.04 24.40 -24.21
C ASP A 812 21.64 23.40 -25.29
N ASN A 813 22.00 23.71 -26.54
CA ASN A 813 21.65 22.90 -27.71
C ASN A 813 22.36 21.53 -27.75
N ALA A 814 23.44 21.36 -26.98
CA ALA A 814 24.16 20.09 -26.89
C ALA A 814 23.54 19.12 -25.88
N PHE A 815 22.53 19.56 -25.12
CA PHE A 815 21.88 18.80 -24.03
C PHE A 815 22.90 18.35 -22.97
N THR A 816 23.89 19.22 -22.68
CA THR A 816 24.85 18.99 -21.60
C THR A 816 24.28 19.40 -20.24
N ASN A 817 23.37 20.36 -20.21
CA ASN A 817 22.69 20.86 -19.01
C ASN A 817 21.17 20.61 -19.12
N ILE A 818 20.76 19.38 -18.79
CA ILE A 818 19.34 19.00 -18.76
C ILE A 818 18.70 19.58 -17.49
N VAL A 819 17.65 20.36 -17.67
CA VAL A 819 16.86 20.96 -16.58
C VAL A 819 15.58 20.18 -16.30
N ASN A 820 15.09 19.42 -17.29
CA ASN A 820 13.92 18.57 -17.13
C ASN A 820 14.00 17.37 -18.08
N THR A 821 13.61 16.19 -17.60
CA THR A 821 13.50 14.98 -18.41
C THR A 821 12.36 14.12 -17.90
N GLY A 822 11.69 13.39 -18.79
CA GLY A 822 10.60 12.49 -18.42
C GLY A 822 10.22 11.53 -19.53
N ASN A 823 9.37 10.56 -19.20
CA ASN A 823 8.77 9.62 -20.16
C ASN A 823 7.25 9.80 -20.18
N THR A 824 6.64 9.67 -21.35
CA THR A 824 5.19 9.75 -21.54
C THR A 824 4.71 8.76 -22.60
N THR A 825 3.51 8.22 -22.44
CA THR A 825 2.85 7.35 -23.43
C THR A 825 2.04 8.15 -24.48
N THR A 826 1.87 9.44 -24.25
CA THR A 826 1.14 10.35 -25.15
C THR A 826 2.11 11.28 -25.88
N ALA A 827 1.68 11.89 -26.99
CA ALA A 827 2.51 12.81 -27.76
C ALA A 827 2.58 14.24 -27.17
N SER A 828 2.66 14.30 -25.84
CA SER A 828 2.55 15.50 -25.04
C SER A 828 3.31 15.35 -23.73
N TYR A 829 3.99 16.40 -23.29
CA TYR A 829 4.73 16.43 -22.03
C TYR A 829 4.71 17.83 -21.40
N THR A 830 4.20 17.93 -20.18
CA THR A 830 4.15 19.21 -19.45
C THR A 830 5.47 19.44 -18.71
N VAL A 831 6.05 20.62 -18.91
CA VAL A 831 7.24 21.09 -18.20
C VAL A 831 6.88 22.32 -17.38
N SER A 832 7.40 22.41 -16.15
CA SER A 832 7.18 23.51 -15.22
C SER A 832 8.49 23.87 -14.51
N GLY A 833 8.48 25.01 -13.80
CA GLY A 833 9.64 25.47 -13.01
C GLY A 833 10.79 26.01 -13.85
N LEU A 834 10.53 26.43 -15.09
CA LEU A 834 11.54 27.06 -15.94
C LEU A 834 11.84 28.48 -15.45
N ALA A 835 13.09 28.92 -15.62
CA ALA A 835 13.48 30.29 -15.33
C ALA A 835 12.88 31.24 -16.37
N GLU A 836 12.53 32.46 -15.95
CA GLU A 836 12.09 33.54 -16.85
C GLU A 836 13.23 33.99 -17.78
N ALA A 837 12.87 34.64 -18.88
CA ALA A 837 13.83 35.26 -19.81
C ALA A 837 14.96 34.33 -20.30
N THR A 838 14.72 33.03 -20.38
CA THR A 838 15.75 32.00 -20.58
C THR A 838 15.50 31.19 -21.84
N ASN A 839 16.57 30.87 -22.58
CA ASN A 839 16.51 29.98 -23.73
C ASN A 839 16.52 28.52 -23.29
N TYR A 840 15.57 27.75 -23.80
CA TYR A 840 15.48 26.31 -23.62
C TYR A 840 15.48 25.59 -24.96
N PHE A 841 16.13 24.43 -24.99
CA PHE A 841 16.15 23.49 -26.09
C PHE A 841 15.46 22.22 -25.65
N TRP A 842 14.61 21.65 -26.50
CA TRP A 842 13.92 20.41 -26.18
C TRP A 842 13.87 19.46 -27.37
N ARG A 843 13.86 18.16 -27.05
CA ARG A 843 13.87 17.07 -28.03
C ARG A 843 13.14 15.85 -27.49
N VAL A 844 12.69 14.99 -28.40
CA VAL A 844 11.89 13.81 -28.08
C VAL A 844 12.50 12.57 -28.74
N GLN A 845 12.55 11.45 -28.02
CA GLN A 845 12.99 10.14 -28.52
C GLN A 845 11.84 9.12 -28.41
N PRO A 846 11.38 8.54 -29.54
CA PRO A 846 10.33 7.54 -29.52
C PRO A 846 10.88 6.17 -29.07
N LYS A 847 10.04 5.39 -28.40
CA LYS A 847 10.36 4.05 -27.89
C LYS A 847 9.17 3.09 -28.00
N ASN A 848 9.47 1.81 -28.09
CA ASN A 848 8.52 0.72 -27.82
C ASN A 848 9.17 -0.34 -26.91
N ASP A 849 8.47 -1.44 -26.65
CA ASP A 849 8.86 -2.44 -25.64
C ASP A 849 10.26 -3.04 -25.84
N ALA A 850 10.82 -3.00 -27.05
CA ALA A 850 12.18 -3.48 -27.33
C ALA A 850 13.06 -2.47 -28.06
N CYS A 851 12.49 -1.46 -28.72
CA CYS A 851 13.20 -0.57 -29.63
C CYS A 851 13.25 0.86 -29.12
N ILE A 852 14.42 1.48 -29.29
CA ILE A 852 14.65 2.88 -28.97
C ILE A 852 15.04 3.59 -30.26
N GLY A 853 14.31 4.65 -30.61
CA GLY A 853 14.59 5.49 -31.77
C GLY A 853 15.71 6.50 -31.52
N THR A 854 15.84 7.48 -32.39
CA THR A 854 16.75 8.61 -32.21
C THR A 854 16.01 9.83 -31.67
N TYR A 855 16.73 10.69 -30.97
CA TYR A 855 16.19 12.00 -30.61
C TYR A 855 15.87 12.83 -31.86
N SER A 856 14.77 13.58 -31.78
CA SER A 856 14.42 14.61 -32.77
C SER A 856 15.52 15.67 -32.89
N SER A 857 15.52 16.40 -34.01
CA SER A 857 16.19 17.71 -34.02
C SER A 857 15.56 18.61 -32.95
N PRO A 858 16.37 19.32 -32.15
CA PRO A 858 15.83 20.10 -31.05
C PRO A 858 15.12 21.35 -31.54
N PHE A 859 14.02 21.70 -30.89
CA PHE A 859 13.41 23.02 -30.99
C PHE A 859 13.91 23.89 -29.86
N ARG A 860 14.05 25.19 -30.13
CA ARG A 860 14.36 26.20 -29.12
C ARG A 860 13.12 27.03 -28.80
N PHE A 861 12.91 27.40 -27.55
CA PHE A 861 12.00 28.47 -27.17
C PHE A 861 12.62 29.35 -26.08
N THR A 862 12.08 30.55 -25.90
CA THR A 862 12.52 31.51 -24.89
C THR A 862 11.35 31.84 -23.97
N THR A 863 11.52 31.63 -22.68
CA THR A 863 10.53 32.06 -21.67
C THR A 863 10.46 33.58 -21.60
N GLY A 864 9.28 34.13 -21.36
CA GLY A 864 9.10 35.57 -21.14
C GLY A 864 9.39 35.98 -19.70
N GLN A 865 9.27 37.28 -19.43
CA GLN A 865 9.21 37.82 -18.08
C GLN A 865 7.74 37.86 -17.64
N ILE A 866 7.48 37.40 -16.40
CA ILE A 866 6.13 37.35 -15.84
C ILE A 866 5.89 38.59 -14.99
N THR A 867 4.79 39.29 -15.24
CA THR A 867 4.35 40.43 -14.42
C THR A 867 2.93 40.18 -13.92
N CYS A 868 2.74 40.16 -12.61
CA CYS A 868 1.45 39.95 -11.96
C CYS A 868 0.85 41.26 -11.47
N THR A 869 -0.41 41.49 -11.80
CA THR A 869 -1.16 42.68 -11.35
C THR A 869 -2.48 42.25 -10.72
N THR A 870 -2.80 42.85 -9.57
CA THR A 870 -4.08 42.62 -8.89
C THR A 870 -5.03 43.76 -9.22
N ASN A 871 -6.18 43.44 -9.80
CA ASN A 871 -7.25 44.38 -10.09
C ASN A 871 -8.46 43.98 -9.24
N ALA A 872 -9.07 44.95 -8.54
CA ALA A 872 -10.29 44.73 -7.77
C ALA A 872 -11.51 45.20 -8.56
N SER A 873 -12.65 44.52 -8.40
CA SER A 873 -13.89 44.96 -9.03
C SER A 873 -14.44 46.19 -8.29
N ALA A 874 -14.85 47.20 -9.05
CA ALA A 874 -15.64 48.32 -8.53
C ALA A 874 -17.16 48.05 -8.59
N ASN A 875 -17.58 46.91 -9.16
CA ASN A 875 -18.98 46.53 -9.34
C ASN A 875 -19.45 45.60 -8.20
N VAL A 876 -19.20 46.04 -6.97
CA VAL A 876 -19.51 45.39 -5.69
C VAL A 876 -19.68 46.50 -4.63
N PRO A 877 -20.46 46.27 -3.55
CA PRO A 877 -21.16 45.04 -3.21
C PRO A 877 -22.38 44.77 -4.10
N LEU A 878 -22.71 43.50 -4.35
CA LEU A 878 -23.93 43.08 -5.03
C LEU A 878 -24.76 42.16 -4.13
N THR A 879 -26.05 42.48 -3.97
CA THR A 879 -26.99 41.67 -3.18
C THR A 879 -27.42 40.42 -3.95
N ILE A 880 -27.35 39.27 -3.29
CA ILE A 880 -27.95 37.99 -3.68
C ILE A 880 -29.33 37.95 -3.02
N SER A 881 -30.39 37.89 -3.82
CA SER A 881 -31.78 38.03 -3.34
C SER A 881 -32.21 36.83 -2.50
N THR A 882 -33.02 37.06 -1.47
CA THR A 882 -33.64 35.99 -0.67
C THR A 882 -34.86 35.36 -1.34
N THR A 883 -35.14 35.67 -2.60
CA THR A 883 -36.34 35.20 -3.32
C THR A 883 -36.02 34.86 -4.79
N GLY A 884 -36.59 33.76 -5.28
CA GLY A 884 -36.31 33.24 -6.62
C GLY A 884 -34.98 32.47 -6.69
N ALA A 885 -34.48 32.20 -7.89
CA ALA A 885 -33.12 31.66 -8.10
C ALA A 885 -32.24 32.78 -8.67
N PRO A 886 -31.77 33.73 -7.83
CA PRO A 886 -31.09 34.91 -8.33
C PRO A 886 -29.73 34.54 -8.91
N THR A 887 -29.40 35.16 -10.04
CA THR A 887 -28.05 35.16 -10.60
C THR A 887 -27.54 36.58 -10.61
N ILE A 888 -26.42 36.82 -9.95
CA ILE A 888 -25.70 38.10 -10.01
C ILE A 888 -24.49 37.97 -10.92
N ASN A 889 -24.19 39.04 -11.67
CA ASN A 889 -22.98 39.16 -12.47
C ASN A 889 -22.24 40.42 -12.00
N SER A 890 -21.05 40.24 -11.42
CA SER A 890 -20.15 41.34 -11.12
C SER A 890 -19.06 41.45 -12.18
N THR A 891 -18.79 42.65 -12.67
CA THR A 891 -17.81 42.88 -13.74
C THR A 891 -16.52 43.53 -13.26
N LEU A 892 -15.41 43.22 -13.91
CA LEU A 892 -14.10 43.84 -13.69
C LEU A 892 -13.46 44.12 -15.06
N ASN A 893 -13.16 45.38 -15.36
CA ASN A 893 -12.55 45.76 -16.64
C ASN A 893 -11.02 45.91 -16.51
N ILE A 894 -10.27 45.20 -17.33
CA ILE A 894 -8.82 45.31 -17.45
C ILE A 894 -8.51 46.11 -18.72
N PRO A 895 -8.10 47.39 -18.60
CA PRO A 895 -7.97 48.30 -19.75
C PRO A 895 -6.76 47.98 -20.64
N SER A 896 -5.70 47.43 -20.05
CA SER A 896 -4.50 46.98 -20.76
C SER A 896 -3.98 45.73 -20.07
N GLY A 897 -3.91 44.63 -20.81
CA GLY A 897 -3.44 43.34 -20.34
C GLY A 897 -2.45 42.69 -21.32
N GLY A 898 -2.00 41.50 -20.97
CA GLY A 898 -1.09 40.68 -21.77
C GLY A 898 -1.59 39.24 -21.92
N VAL A 899 -0.74 38.40 -22.52
CA VAL A 899 -0.98 36.95 -22.60
C VAL A 899 -0.90 36.37 -21.20
N ILE A 900 -1.98 35.72 -20.76
CA ILE A 900 -2.13 35.20 -19.41
C ILE A 900 -1.15 34.04 -19.18
N SER A 901 -0.38 34.16 -18.09
CA SER A 901 0.49 33.12 -17.54
C SER A 901 -0.20 32.33 -16.44
N ASP A 902 -0.97 33.03 -15.60
CA ASP A 902 -1.62 32.52 -14.40
C ASP A 902 -2.74 33.49 -13.97
N VAL A 903 -3.79 32.97 -13.32
CA VAL A 903 -4.93 33.75 -12.81
C VAL A 903 -5.34 33.20 -11.45
N ASN A 904 -5.37 34.08 -10.45
CA ASN A 904 -5.91 33.80 -9.13
C ASN A 904 -7.08 34.74 -8.83
N ILE A 905 -8.15 34.23 -8.22
CA ILE A 905 -9.32 35.03 -7.84
C ILE A 905 -9.51 35.03 -6.33
N THR A 906 -9.51 36.21 -5.73
CA THR A 906 -9.86 36.39 -4.31
C THR A 906 -11.29 36.90 -4.23
N MET A 907 -12.12 36.32 -3.35
CA MET A 907 -13.49 36.77 -3.14
C MET A 907 -13.91 36.73 -1.68
N ASN A 908 -14.81 37.65 -1.33
CA ASN A 908 -15.51 37.71 -0.06
C ASN A 908 -17.03 37.72 -0.33
N VAL A 909 -17.69 36.63 0.08
CA VAL A 909 -19.14 36.45 -0.04
C VAL A 909 -19.72 36.23 1.35
N THR A 910 -20.71 37.04 1.72
CA THR A 910 -21.57 36.76 2.88
C THR A 910 -22.78 35.98 2.40
N HIS A 911 -23.00 34.79 2.95
CA HIS A 911 -24.18 33.97 2.67
C HIS A 911 -24.45 33.04 3.85
N THR A 912 -25.72 32.86 4.20
CA THR A 912 -26.16 32.01 5.30
C THR A 912 -26.09 30.52 4.96
N TRP A 913 -26.16 30.15 3.69
CA TRP A 913 -25.93 28.77 3.24
C TRP A 913 -25.14 28.73 1.93
N ILE A 914 -23.83 28.47 1.98
CA ILE A 914 -22.99 28.54 0.77
C ILE A 914 -23.18 27.36 -0.20
N ASN A 915 -23.84 26.29 0.25
CA ASN A 915 -24.18 25.10 -0.56
C ASN A 915 -25.19 25.39 -1.67
N ASP A 916 -25.85 26.53 -1.61
CA ASP A 916 -26.82 26.92 -2.64
C ASP A 916 -26.13 27.69 -3.78
N LEU A 917 -24.87 28.09 -3.57
CA LEU A 917 -24.11 28.92 -4.49
C LEU A 917 -23.30 28.11 -5.50
N THR A 918 -23.33 28.59 -6.74
CA THR A 918 -22.38 28.22 -7.80
C THR A 918 -21.71 29.50 -8.30
N ALA A 919 -20.37 29.52 -8.28
CA ALA A 919 -19.57 30.63 -8.78
C ALA A 919 -18.80 30.24 -10.05
N THR A 920 -18.86 31.10 -11.06
CA THR A 920 -18.21 30.92 -12.36
C THR A 920 -17.49 32.20 -12.75
N LEU A 921 -16.19 32.11 -13.02
CA LEU A 921 -15.42 33.20 -13.60
C LEU A 921 -15.45 33.10 -15.13
N ILE A 922 -15.71 34.22 -15.80
CA ILE A 922 -15.83 34.32 -17.25
C ILE A 922 -14.82 35.34 -17.77
N SER A 923 -13.97 34.92 -18.72
CA SER A 923 -12.97 35.78 -19.35
C SER A 923 -13.57 36.68 -20.44
N PRO A 924 -12.86 37.75 -20.88
CA PRO A 924 -13.30 38.62 -21.96
C PRO A 924 -13.54 37.91 -23.30
N THR A 925 -12.92 36.74 -23.50
CA THR A 925 -13.08 35.90 -24.70
C THR A 925 -14.25 34.90 -24.58
N GLY A 926 -14.89 34.81 -23.41
CA GLY A 926 -16.05 33.97 -23.15
C GLY A 926 -15.75 32.59 -22.53
N THR A 927 -14.48 32.28 -22.22
CA THR A 927 -14.12 31.06 -21.49
C THR A 927 -14.69 31.12 -20.08
N GLN A 928 -15.30 30.02 -19.61
CA GLN A 928 -15.96 29.93 -18.31
C GLN A 928 -15.27 28.87 -17.46
N VAL A 929 -14.92 29.21 -16.22
CA VAL A 929 -14.32 28.30 -15.23
C VAL A 929 -15.17 28.33 -13.97
N GLN A 930 -15.70 27.18 -13.58
CA GLN A 930 -16.47 27.03 -12.35
C GLN A 930 -15.53 26.89 -11.15
N LEU A 931 -15.59 27.85 -10.23
CA LEU A 931 -14.76 27.88 -9.03
C LEU A 931 -15.28 26.89 -7.99
N TYR A 932 -16.60 26.85 -7.81
CA TYR A 932 -17.30 25.87 -7.01
C TYR A 932 -18.75 25.75 -7.46
N SER A 933 -19.36 24.59 -7.20
CA SER A 933 -20.81 24.40 -7.31
C SER A 933 -21.27 23.70 -6.05
N ARG A 934 -22.16 24.35 -5.32
CA ARG A 934 -22.79 23.79 -4.13
C ARG A 934 -21.78 23.21 -3.13
N PRO A 935 -20.80 24.02 -2.68
CA PRO A 935 -19.79 23.55 -1.76
C PRO A 935 -20.36 23.40 -0.34
N CYS A 936 -19.77 22.50 0.44
CA CYS A 936 -20.05 22.34 1.87
C CYS A 936 -21.52 21.99 2.19
N SER A 937 -21.84 20.69 2.26
CA SER A 937 -23.21 20.14 2.29
C SER A 937 -24.03 20.38 3.57
N ASN A 938 -23.49 21.07 4.59
CA ASN A 938 -24.19 21.31 5.86
C ASN A 938 -24.79 22.73 5.89
N ALA A 939 -26.04 22.84 6.36
CA ALA A 939 -26.82 24.08 6.47
C ALA A 939 -26.22 25.14 7.39
N ASP A 940 -25.35 24.76 8.34
CA ASP A 940 -24.75 25.70 9.29
C ASP A 940 -23.49 26.42 8.73
N ILE A 941 -23.08 26.10 7.50
CA ILE A 941 -21.82 26.59 6.92
C ILE A 941 -22.04 27.88 6.12
N GLN A 942 -21.39 28.95 6.60
CA GLN A 942 -21.65 30.32 6.16
C GLN A 942 -20.42 30.97 5.56
N ASN A 943 -20.63 31.86 4.60
CA ASN A 943 -19.62 32.78 4.07
C ASN A 943 -18.42 32.14 3.35
N ILE A 944 -17.81 32.91 2.45
CA ILE A 944 -16.60 32.55 1.70
C ILE A 944 -15.64 33.72 1.81
N VAL A 945 -14.42 33.45 2.29
CA VAL A 945 -13.32 34.42 2.31
C VAL A 945 -12.06 33.71 1.83
N ALA A 946 -11.94 33.55 0.52
CA ALA A 946 -10.97 32.64 -0.08
C ALA A 946 -10.32 33.21 -1.34
N THR A 947 -9.11 32.73 -1.61
CA THR A 947 -8.43 32.85 -2.91
C THR A 947 -8.50 31.50 -3.60
N PHE A 948 -9.01 31.46 -4.83
CA PHE A 948 -8.95 30.29 -5.68
C PHE A 948 -7.72 30.35 -6.58
N ASP A 949 -6.93 29.30 -6.52
CA ASP A 949 -5.64 29.11 -7.20
C ASP A 949 -5.48 27.61 -7.53
N ASP A 950 -4.99 27.29 -8.73
CA ASP A 950 -4.73 25.91 -9.15
C ASP A 950 -3.68 25.20 -8.27
N ALA A 951 -2.81 25.96 -7.58
CA ALA A 951 -1.83 25.47 -6.62
C ALA A 951 -2.33 25.49 -5.16
N GLY A 952 -3.62 25.83 -4.94
CA GLY A 952 -4.23 25.87 -3.62
C GLY A 952 -4.39 24.49 -2.96
N THR A 953 -4.89 24.48 -1.73
CA THR A 953 -5.25 23.23 -1.03
C THR A 953 -6.66 22.78 -1.41
N THR A 954 -6.99 21.48 -1.30
CA THR A 954 -8.38 21.03 -1.47
C THR A 954 -9.29 21.76 -0.48
N VAL A 955 -10.45 22.22 -0.94
CA VAL A 955 -11.43 22.90 -0.08
C VAL A 955 -11.80 22.00 1.11
N VAL A 956 -11.47 22.44 2.32
CA VAL A 956 -11.94 21.85 3.57
C VAL A 956 -12.96 22.80 4.17
N CYS A 957 -14.18 22.31 4.36
CA CYS A 957 -15.29 23.13 4.84
C CYS A 957 -15.14 23.45 6.33
N GLY A 958 -14.97 24.74 6.63
CA GLY A 958 -15.07 25.31 7.97
C GLY A 958 -16.52 25.59 8.37
N THR A 959 -16.72 26.31 9.47
CA THR A 959 -18.05 26.72 9.96
C THR A 959 -18.41 28.14 9.50
N ASN A 960 -17.53 29.12 9.75
CA ASN A 960 -17.69 30.51 9.29
C ASN A 960 -16.34 31.26 9.35
N PRO A 961 -15.71 31.62 8.22
CA PRO A 961 -16.14 31.31 6.86
C PRO A 961 -16.08 29.81 6.56
N GLY A 962 -17.02 29.33 5.75
CA GLY A 962 -17.13 27.94 5.30
C GLY A 962 -16.01 27.55 4.35
N ILE A 963 -15.56 28.48 3.51
CA ILE A 963 -14.38 28.32 2.67
C ILE A 963 -13.42 29.47 2.97
N SER A 964 -12.17 29.14 3.27
CA SER A 964 -11.12 30.15 3.53
C SER A 964 -9.72 29.70 3.12
N GLY A 965 -8.80 30.68 3.06
CA GLY A 965 -7.43 30.45 2.63
C GLY A 965 -7.29 30.38 1.11
N THR A 966 -6.17 29.82 0.64
CA THR A 966 -5.93 29.56 -0.78
C THR A 966 -6.32 28.13 -1.12
N VAL A 967 -7.34 27.97 -1.96
CA VAL A 967 -7.98 26.68 -2.25
C VAL A 967 -8.09 26.39 -3.74
N MET A 968 -8.13 25.11 -4.12
CA MET A 968 -8.33 24.72 -5.51
C MET A 968 -9.76 24.99 -5.98
N PRO A 969 -9.95 25.53 -7.20
CA PRO A 969 -11.26 25.60 -7.84
C PRO A 969 -11.72 24.21 -8.31
N THR A 970 -13.02 24.07 -8.58
CA THR A 970 -13.60 22.82 -9.14
C THR A 970 -13.13 22.55 -10.57
N GLN A 971 -12.94 23.62 -11.36
CA GLN A 971 -12.32 23.57 -12.69
C GLN A 971 -11.07 24.47 -12.68
N THR A 972 -10.02 24.06 -13.37
CA THR A 972 -8.71 24.73 -13.28
C THR A 972 -8.71 26.10 -13.98
N LEU A 973 -8.17 27.09 -13.28
CA LEU A 973 -7.97 28.48 -13.75
C LEU A 973 -6.95 28.56 -14.89
N SER A 974 -6.03 27.60 -14.98
CA SER A 974 -5.11 27.40 -16.12
C SER A 974 -5.81 27.27 -17.48
N SER A 975 -7.13 27.04 -17.51
CA SER A 975 -7.95 27.17 -18.73
C SER A 975 -7.90 28.58 -19.36
N PHE A 976 -7.50 29.61 -18.60
CA PHE A 976 -7.31 30.97 -19.08
C PHE A 976 -5.90 31.22 -19.66
N ASN A 977 -4.92 30.36 -19.39
CA ASN A 977 -3.54 30.57 -19.82
C ASN A 977 -3.44 30.62 -21.35
N GLY A 978 -2.66 31.56 -21.87
CA GLY A 978 -2.53 31.83 -23.30
C GLY A 978 -3.59 32.78 -23.89
N GLN A 979 -4.68 33.08 -23.18
CA GLN A 979 -5.64 34.10 -23.60
C GLN A 979 -5.11 35.52 -23.33
N ASN A 980 -5.67 36.54 -24.00
CA ASN A 980 -5.39 37.93 -23.64
C ASN A 980 -6.29 38.36 -22.47
N SER A 981 -5.70 38.94 -21.44
CA SER A 981 -6.40 39.41 -20.23
C SER A 981 -7.20 40.70 -20.40
N THR A 982 -6.98 41.44 -21.50
CA THR A 982 -7.62 42.74 -21.76
C THR A 982 -9.13 42.58 -21.98
N GLY A 983 -9.92 43.44 -21.33
CA GLY A 983 -11.37 43.50 -21.47
C GLY A 983 -12.11 43.22 -20.17
N THR A 984 -13.41 42.94 -20.29
CA THR A 984 -14.30 42.76 -19.13
C THR A 984 -14.38 41.30 -18.69
N TRP A 985 -13.93 41.04 -17.47
CA TRP A 985 -14.13 39.78 -16.76
C TRP A 985 -15.45 39.82 -15.99
N THR A 986 -16.15 38.68 -15.90
CA THR A 986 -17.40 38.58 -15.15
C THR A 986 -17.32 37.45 -14.13
N LEU A 987 -17.54 37.78 -12.85
CA LEU A 987 -17.82 36.79 -11.82
C LEU A 987 -19.34 36.62 -11.73
N ARG A 988 -19.82 35.44 -12.11
CA ARG A 988 -21.23 35.05 -11.98
C ARG A 988 -21.41 34.21 -10.73
N ILE A 989 -22.36 34.59 -9.88
CA ILE A 989 -22.80 33.78 -8.74
C ILE A 989 -24.29 33.52 -8.91
N SER A 990 -24.66 32.24 -8.92
CA SER A 990 -26.05 31.79 -8.92
C SER A 990 -26.38 31.17 -7.58
N ASP A 991 -27.53 31.53 -7.04
CA ASP A 991 -28.15 30.86 -5.90
C ASP A 991 -29.32 30.00 -6.41
N ALA A 992 -29.26 28.70 -6.13
CA ALA A 992 -30.22 27.72 -6.65
C ALA A 992 -31.49 27.57 -5.79
N PHE A 993 -31.51 28.12 -4.57
CA PHE A 993 -32.64 27.99 -3.63
C PHE A 993 -33.09 29.35 -3.12
N ASN A 994 -34.35 29.45 -2.72
CA ASN A 994 -35.07 30.72 -2.61
C ASN A 994 -35.49 31.06 -1.16
N GLU A 995 -34.71 30.62 -0.17
CA GLU A 995 -35.06 30.72 1.25
C GLU A 995 -34.12 31.64 2.05
N ASP A 996 -32.92 31.85 1.56
CA ASP A 996 -31.91 32.71 2.16
C ASP A 996 -31.16 33.50 1.08
N GLY A 997 -30.24 34.37 1.49
CA GLY A 997 -29.58 35.27 0.57
C GLY A 997 -28.33 35.87 1.18
N GLY A 998 -27.70 36.80 0.45
CA GLY A 998 -26.39 37.26 0.85
C GLY A 998 -25.88 38.43 0.04
N VAL A 999 -24.56 38.63 0.09
CA VAL A 999 -23.88 39.74 -0.57
C VAL A 999 -22.52 39.28 -1.07
N LEU A 1000 -22.23 39.52 -2.35
CA LEU A 1000 -20.86 39.54 -2.83
C LEU A 1000 -20.23 40.86 -2.37
N ASN A 1001 -19.41 40.80 -1.33
CA ASN A 1001 -18.84 42.00 -0.69
C ASN A 1001 -17.73 42.61 -1.53
N ASN A 1002 -16.80 41.78 -2.01
CA ASN A 1002 -15.74 42.16 -2.92
C ASN A 1002 -15.12 40.94 -3.62
N TRP A 1003 -14.42 41.20 -4.73
CA TRP A 1003 -13.53 40.24 -5.35
C TRP A 1003 -12.46 40.96 -6.20
N SER A 1004 -11.34 40.27 -6.43
CA SER A 1004 -10.23 40.75 -7.24
C SER A 1004 -9.62 39.62 -8.05
N LEU A 1005 -9.00 39.97 -9.18
CA LEU A 1005 -8.19 39.07 -9.99
C LEU A 1005 -6.73 39.47 -9.85
N ASN A 1006 -5.88 38.53 -9.45
CA ASN A 1006 -4.45 38.61 -9.67
C ASN A 1006 -4.15 37.89 -10.98
N ILE A 1007 -3.73 38.66 -12.00
CA ILE A 1007 -3.42 38.12 -13.32
C ILE A 1007 -1.94 38.33 -13.60
N CYS A 1008 -1.24 37.23 -13.83
CA CYS A 1008 0.12 37.22 -14.31
C CYS A 1008 0.13 37.19 -15.84
N THR A 1009 0.90 38.05 -16.47
CA THR A 1009 1.03 38.13 -17.92
C THR A 1009 2.47 37.98 -18.36
N ILE A 1010 2.66 37.43 -19.56
CA ILE A 1010 3.96 37.13 -20.12
C ILE A 1010 4.32 38.18 -21.18
N SER A 1011 5.52 38.72 -21.10
CA SER A 1011 6.09 39.60 -22.11
C SER A 1011 7.47 39.12 -22.57
N PRO A 1012 7.79 39.14 -23.87
CA PRO A 1012 9.14 38.87 -24.35
C PRO A 1012 10.09 40.01 -23.97
N LEU A 1013 11.38 39.72 -23.77
CA LEU A 1013 12.40 40.78 -23.70
C LEU A 1013 12.50 41.49 -25.07
N GLY A 1014 12.18 42.78 -25.10
CA GLY A 1014 12.36 43.62 -26.28
C GLY A 1014 12.60 45.08 -25.89
N THR A 1015 13.45 45.76 -26.65
CA THR A 1015 13.59 47.22 -26.59
C THR A 1015 12.48 47.85 -27.44
N THR A 1016 11.66 48.74 -26.87
CA THR A 1016 10.69 49.54 -27.64
C THR A 1016 11.43 50.44 -28.65
N GLU A 1017 11.25 50.21 -29.96
CA GLU A 1017 11.74 51.15 -31.00
C GLU A 1017 10.78 52.35 -31.13
N SER A 1018 11.24 53.54 -30.75
CA SER A 1018 10.47 54.80 -30.83
C SER A 1018 10.56 55.45 -32.23
N LYS A 1019 9.80 54.95 -33.21
CA LYS A 1019 9.72 55.51 -34.58
C LYS A 1019 8.76 56.71 -34.69
N LEU A 1020 8.92 57.54 -35.73
CA LEU A 1020 7.99 58.62 -36.07
C LEU A 1020 6.82 58.06 -36.89
N ASN A 1021 5.59 58.49 -36.58
CA ASN A 1021 4.40 57.98 -37.26
C ASN A 1021 4.30 58.54 -38.68
N ASN A 1022 4.13 57.65 -39.67
CA ASN A 1022 3.99 57.99 -41.10
C ASN A 1022 5.17 58.81 -41.66
N PHE A 1023 6.40 58.54 -41.20
CA PHE A 1023 7.59 59.22 -41.67
C PHE A 1023 7.98 58.82 -43.09
N VAL A 1024 8.02 59.80 -44.01
CA VAL A 1024 8.37 59.61 -45.41
C VAL A 1024 9.20 60.79 -45.92
N ILE A 1025 10.25 60.49 -46.69
CA ILE A 1025 11.02 61.49 -47.44
C ILE A 1025 10.92 61.22 -48.95
N TYR A 1026 10.52 62.24 -49.73
CA TYR A 1026 10.36 62.10 -51.18
C TYR A 1026 10.56 63.42 -51.95
N PRO A 1027 11.01 63.38 -53.23
CA PRO A 1027 11.53 62.20 -53.92
C PRO A 1027 12.91 61.80 -53.37
N ASN A 1028 13.22 60.52 -53.49
CA ASN A 1028 14.53 59.97 -53.16
C ASN A 1028 14.87 58.86 -54.19
N PRO A 1029 15.77 59.09 -55.16
CA PRO A 1029 16.74 60.20 -55.25
C PRO A 1029 16.13 61.58 -55.57
N ASN A 1030 16.85 62.66 -55.24
CA ASN A 1030 16.51 64.05 -55.55
C ASN A 1030 17.73 64.85 -56.05
N ASN A 1031 17.55 66.13 -56.40
CA ASN A 1031 18.63 67.02 -56.87
C ASN A 1031 18.99 68.09 -55.81
N GLY A 1032 18.86 67.75 -54.52
CA GLY A 1032 19.12 68.68 -53.41
C GLY A 1032 17.85 69.29 -52.79
N SER A 1033 16.65 68.94 -53.27
CA SER A 1033 15.39 69.34 -52.65
C SER A 1033 14.41 68.17 -52.51
N PHE A 1034 13.86 67.99 -51.31
CA PHE A 1034 12.95 66.89 -50.95
C PHE A 1034 11.96 67.31 -49.87
N GLN A 1035 10.80 66.64 -49.83
CA GLN A 1035 9.79 66.76 -48.78
C GLN A 1035 10.11 65.82 -47.62
N VAL A 1036 9.89 66.31 -46.41
CA VAL A 1036 9.85 65.51 -45.19
C VAL A 1036 8.43 65.55 -44.65
N GLN A 1037 7.77 64.39 -44.57
CA GLN A 1037 6.40 64.28 -44.10
C GLN A 1037 6.27 63.26 -42.98
N PHE A 1038 5.59 63.62 -41.88
CA PHE A 1038 5.20 62.70 -40.80
C PHE A 1038 4.11 63.33 -39.91
N ASN A 1039 3.54 62.54 -38.99
CA ASN A 1039 2.60 63.00 -37.97
C ASN A 1039 3.33 63.23 -36.62
N PRO A 1040 3.71 64.48 -36.28
CA PRO A 1040 4.38 64.81 -35.03
C PRO A 1040 3.41 64.90 -33.86
N ASP A 1041 3.94 64.89 -32.65
CA ASP A 1041 3.27 65.48 -31.49
C ASP A 1041 3.34 67.01 -31.60
N ALA A 1042 2.17 67.65 -31.72
CA ALA A 1042 2.06 69.08 -31.99
C ALA A 1042 2.57 69.96 -30.84
N SER A 1043 2.73 69.43 -29.63
CA SER A 1043 3.30 70.18 -28.50
C SER A 1043 4.83 70.29 -28.53
N ASN A 1044 5.51 69.50 -29.38
CA ASN A 1044 6.96 69.40 -29.41
C ASN A 1044 7.54 70.05 -30.69
N THR A 1045 8.68 70.74 -30.55
CA THR A 1045 9.45 71.25 -31.69
C THR A 1045 9.93 70.10 -32.58
N ILE A 1046 9.99 70.34 -33.89
CA ILE A 1046 10.49 69.38 -34.89
C ILE A 1046 11.86 69.85 -35.37
N GLU A 1047 12.90 69.07 -35.12
CA GLU A 1047 14.26 69.35 -35.59
C GLU A 1047 14.57 68.48 -36.82
N VAL A 1048 14.92 69.11 -37.94
CA VAL A 1048 15.37 68.41 -39.16
C VAL A 1048 16.84 68.70 -39.39
N HIS A 1049 17.64 67.65 -39.37
CA HIS A 1049 19.08 67.69 -39.62
C HIS A 1049 19.42 66.88 -40.86
N VAL A 1050 20.34 67.39 -41.68
CA VAL A 1050 20.92 66.62 -42.79
C VAL A 1050 22.43 66.59 -42.64
N PHE A 1051 22.98 65.38 -42.70
CA PHE A 1051 24.41 65.12 -42.62
C PHE A 1051 24.90 64.50 -43.92
N ASP A 1052 26.11 64.85 -44.33
CA ASP A 1052 26.82 64.09 -45.35
C ASP A 1052 27.32 62.74 -44.77
N ILE A 1053 27.78 61.84 -45.63
CA ILE A 1053 28.22 60.49 -45.21
C ILE A 1053 29.42 60.50 -44.25
N SER A 1054 30.16 61.61 -44.16
CA SER A 1054 31.25 61.78 -43.18
C SER A 1054 30.76 62.23 -41.79
N GLY A 1055 29.45 62.45 -41.65
CA GLY A 1055 28.83 62.91 -40.41
C GLY A 1055 28.84 64.43 -40.23
N ARG A 1056 29.28 65.20 -41.23
CA ARG A 1056 29.25 66.66 -41.17
C ARG A 1056 27.84 67.16 -41.45
N GLN A 1057 27.30 67.99 -40.55
CA GLN A 1057 25.97 68.58 -40.70
C GLN A 1057 25.98 69.64 -41.79
N ILE A 1058 25.19 69.44 -42.84
CA ILE A 1058 25.06 70.35 -43.97
C ILE A 1058 23.77 71.18 -43.94
N PHE A 1059 22.78 70.77 -43.13
CA PHE A 1059 21.56 71.51 -42.90
C PHE A 1059 21.00 71.22 -41.51
N LYS A 1060 20.51 72.26 -40.85
CA LYS A 1060 19.68 72.15 -39.65
C LYS A 1060 18.59 73.20 -39.72
N LYS A 1061 17.36 72.79 -39.43
CA LYS A 1061 16.25 73.73 -39.25
C LYS A 1061 15.24 73.17 -38.26
N ASP A 1062 14.76 74.05 -37.40
CA ASP A 1062 13.74 73.74 -36.41
C ASP A 1062 12.39 74.30 -36.89
N PHE A 1063 11.33 73.53 -36.67
CA PHE A 1063 9.97 73.84 -37.06
C PHE A 1063 9.04 73.71 -35.85
N GLN A 1064 7.97 74.51 -35.83
CA GLN A 1064 6.95 74.39 -34.80
C GLN A 1064 6.15 73.10 -34.99
N GLY A 1065 5.73 72.48 -33.88
CA GLY A 1065 4.90 71.28 -33.90
C GLY A 1065 3.56 71.54 -34.58
N THR A 1066 3.14 70.60 -35.45
CA THR A 1066 1.86 70.64 -36.16
C THR A 1066 1.24 69.24 -36.17
N ASN A 1067 -0.05 69.12 -36.48
CA ASN A 1067 -0.72 67.80 -36.55
C ASN A 1067 -0.28 66.94 -37.75
N LEU A 1068 0.29 67.58 -38.78
CA LEU A 1068 0.91 66.95 -39.93
C LEU A 1068 2.06 67.85 -40.37
N PHE A 1069 3.27 67.34 -40.25
CA PHE A 1069 4.45 68.01 -40.79
C PHE A 1069 4.64 67.57 -42.23
N ASN A 1070 4.74 68.53 -43.16
CA ASN A 1070 5.02 68.27 -44.57
C ASN A 1070 5.77 69.47 -45.15
N GLU A 1071 7.08 69.49 -44.96
CA GLU A 1071 7.90 70.65 -45.30
C GLU A 1071 8.93 70.33 -46.38
N SER A 1072 9.18 71.32 -47.22
CA SER A 1072 10.22 71.24 -48.25
C SER A 1072 11.57 71.63 -47.70
N ILE A 1073 12.52 70.70 -47.80
CA ILE A 1073 13.92 70.92 -47.46
C ILE A 1073 14.69 71.11 -48.77
N ASN A 1074 15.44 72.21 -48.86
CA ASN A 1074 16.27 72.53 -50.02
C ASN A 1074 17.69 72.86 -49.56
N LEU A 1075 18.63 72.04 -50.02
CA LEU A 1075 20.04 72.09 -49.70
C LEU A 1075 20.76 72.81 -50.86
N GLN A 1076 20.82 74.14 -50.80
CA GLN A 1076 21.38 74.91 -51.92
C GLN A 1076 22.87 74.58 -52.14
N ASN A 1077 23.23 74.29 -53.40
CA ASN A 1077 24.60 73.97 -53.85
C ASN A 1077 25.23 72.69 -53.24
N THR A 1078 24.46 71.63 -52.97
CA THR A 1078 25.02 70.33 -52.54
C THR A 1078 25.57 69.49 -53.69
N GLN A 1079 26.70 68.82 -53.45
CA GLN A 1079 27.29 67.86 -54.39
C GLN A 1079 26.48 66.55 -54.46
N SER A 1080 26.57 65.84 -55.58
CA SER A 1080 25.98 64.51 -55.74
C SER A 1080 26.56 63.53 -54.71
N GLY A 1081 25.71 62.80 -53.99
CA GLY A 1081 26.16 61.94 -52.89
C GLY A 1081 25.03 61.35 -52.04
N ILE A 1082 25.42 60.59 -51.02
CA ILE A 1082 24.51 60.02 -50.02
C ILE A 1082 24.49 60.91 -48.78
N TYR A 1083 23.29 61.20 -48.30
CA TYR A 1083 23.06 62.01 -47.10
C TYR A 1083 22.11 61.31 -46.14
N LEU A 1084 22.22 61.64 -44.85
CA LEU A 1084 21.35 61.14 -43.79
C LEU A 1084 20.49 62.28 -43.26
N VAL A 1085 19.17 62.14 -43.39
CA VAL A 1085 18.20 63.06 -42.81
C VAL A 1085 17.75 62.49 -41.48
N THR A 1086 18.02 63.21 -40.40
CA THR A 1086 17.55 62.86 -39.06
C THR A 1086 16.49 63.84 -38.63
N VAL A 1087 15.33 63.32 -38.21
CA VAL A 1087 14.20 64.11 -37.74
C VAL A 1087 13.89 63.73 -36.31
N LYS A 1088 13.74 64.74 -35.46
CA LYS A 1088 13.45 64.59 -34.04
C LYS A 1088 12.20 65.37 -33.65
N ASN A 1089 11.34 64.76 -32.85
CA ASN A 1089 10.15 65.39 -32.28
C ASN A 1089 9.95 64.86 -30.85
N GLY A 1090 10.38 65.65 -29.85
CA GLY A 1090 10.47 65.20 -28.44
C GLY A 1090 11.51 64.09 -28.25
N ASP A 1091 11.10 62.98 -27.62
CA ASP A 1091 11.94 61.80 -27.37
C ASP A 1091 11.99 60.83 -28.57
N ARG A 1092 11.27 61.12 -29.65
CA ARG A 1092 11.26 60.30 -30.88
C ARG A 1092 12.25 60.84 -31.90
N GLN A 1093 13.03 59.94 -32.49
CA GLN A 1093 14.02 60.27 -33.52
C GLN A 1093 14.02 59.19 -34.61
N GLU A 1094 14.02 59.63 -35.87
CA GLU A 1094 14.15 58.73 -37.02
C GLU A 1094 15.17 59.28 -38.02
N THR A 1095 16.02 58.40 -38.56
CA THR A 1095 17.04 58.76 -39.55
C THR A 1095 16.83 57.97 -40.83
N GLN A 1096 16.68 58.67 -41.96
CA GLN A 1096 16.53 58.06 -43.27
C GLN A 1096 17.59 58.55 -44.25
N LYS A 1097 18.09 57.63 -45.07
CA LYS A 1097 19.06 57.91 -46.11
C LYS A 1097 18.39 58.52 -47.35
N ILE A 1098 18.96 59.60 -47.87
CA ILE A 1098 18.61 60.18 -49.17
C ILE A 1098 19.80 60.15 -50.14
N ILE A 1099 19.50 60.17 -51.44
CA ILE A 1099 20.49 60.24 -52.52
C ILE A 1099 20.28 61.54 -53.29
N ILE A 1100 21.31 62.37 -53.37
CA ILE A 1100 21.35 63.58 -54.19
C ILE A 1100 22.11 63.26 -55.49
N ARG A 1101 21.51 63.52 -56.65
CA ARG A 1101 22.10 63.27 -57.97
C ARG A 1101 22.79 64.49 -58.55
#